data_AF-A0AAQ3G5M1-F1
#
_entry.id   AF-A0AAQ3G5M1-F1
#
_cell.length_a   1.000
_cell.length_b   1.000
_cell.length_c   1.000
_cell.angle_alpha   90.00
_cell.angle_beta   90.00
_cell.angle_gamma   90.00
#
_symmetry.space_group_name_H-M   'P 1'
#
loop_
_entity.id
_entity.type
_entity.pdbx_description
1 polymer ?
#
loop_
_entity_poly.entity_id
_entity_poly.type
_entity_poly.pdbx_seq_one_letter_code
_entity_poly.pdbx_strand_id
1 'polypeptide(L)'
;MTGKPPKIKPVSAPTRPIESSGYGLPRALNPSSTMPHSTVAHHQGPLPSPSSSDSLAVLPVISVSTRPKYSTIDEFASVSARNSLENYWIPTQERLDETDAWGIAIMKQRQYVAVADNHIVQVVRDPESGLFRATHARELHPSGPLLRPDSEGRLWHPLDDPESANPVATVFTGRNRTTELPGTEYSIKDFPPLMTQRIFAVSGVDAMMAHRSDIHPASLALLQDTARRFALDQKIRQFITQVQHSDPTVRAQADSQLQALLTLQATDLSERVIEQSRALLFEQSERAFELDCDDNTLQMRRIFPHLPKTIAQALWREASAADHRHLRLRPGMPRHMAEKTLVALREVRLARACEGIYLDAVASLDSDQLALQMLGQLDQWPRQIRIEIRLQASEGESLSAIGDARSPVRHILIRQHEGYVIQRSGIASPQDRMDLYAAVWRLLLPGQRQLLGVAQGGGAALRQLVRAQPLPSRQRVSELLGLAPVQVTAVPASAQYAQAGLRGGGDVNPMLTGSVVERVRSLYPQLDDKELAAFVSERLGSEPSTVLARLETDLAILRNELAIWSAEGLSTQADSSQDAMQIAEQRPAREQFSAKLQDIWRRKSVSRWGYGDYHFSHHVDFTGELPRLSARFDYVTELILTVETPGARIGAFFDSFPNVQYLMVTGIKMEDFPSGIFQMRQLRQLVLDDCSLELSEATAEGVSRIETLTLLNLANNPLTVAPHVGFMTGLTELMLYNANLSSLPSGIDRLGDLRVMALQDNNISDVGGDLFDIPDTQDLYVGLLNNPLSDESMRRINQYLENSSMDRKVEIQTEETVSDVDSDSESSESGFSTGPDSD
;
A
#
# COMPACT_ATOMS: atom_id res chain seq x y z
N MET A 1 36.48 -6.80 49.97
CA MET A 1 36.78 -5.52 50.65
C MET A 1 36.33 -4.36 49.77
N THR A 2 36.10 -3.16 50.32
CA THR A 2 36.13 -1.81 49.67
C THR A 2 35.55 -1.62 48.25
N GLY A 3 34.55 -0.78 47.97
CA GLY A 3 33.65 0.01 48.85
C GLY A 3 33.12 1.33 48.21
N LYS A 4 32.00 1.84 48.76
CA LYS A 4 31.39 3.19 48.58
C LYS A 4 30.86 3.63 47.19
N PRO A 5 29.55 3.98 47.10
CA PRO A 5 29.06 5.05 46.23
C PRO A 5 29.02 6.44 46.94
N PRO A 6 29.07 7.57 46.22
CA PRO A 6 28.71 8.90 46.73
C PRO A 6 27.19 9.09 46.70
N LYS A 7 26.49 9.49 47.78
CA LYS A 7 26.45 10.82 48.43
C LYS A 7 25.81 11.94 47.59
N ILE A 8 24.54 12.22 47.88
CA ILE A 8 23.92 13.55 47.77
C ILE A 8 23.65 14.04 49.22
N LYS A 9 23.67 15.36 49.46
CA LYS A 9 23.37 15.99 50.77
C LYS A 9 22.16 16.96 50.67
N PRO A 10 21.50 17.30 51.80
CA PRO A 10 20.14 17.88 51.81
C PRO A 10 20.10 19.28 52.48
N VAL A 11 18.94 19.63 53.11
CA VAL A 11 18.68 20.78 54.04
C VAL A 11 18.26 22.09 53.35
N SER A 12 17.23 22.85 53.77
CA SER A 12 16.05 22.58 54.64
C SER A 12 15.00 23.71 54.52
N ALA A 13 13.80 23.50 55.08
CA ALA A 13 12.84 24.56 55.42
C ALA A 13 13.11 25.19 56.81
N PRO A 14 12.42 26.30 57.16
CA PRO A 14 12.07 26.61 58.55
C PRO A 14 10.54 26.81 58.75
N THR A 15 10.09 26.88 60.02
CA THR A 15 8.69 26.62 60.39
C THR A 15 8.11 27.55 61.48
N ARG A 16 6.95 28.19 61.22
CA ARG A 16 5.96 28.67 62.24
C ARG A 16 6.47 29.76 63.24
N PRO A 17 5.72 30.25 64.27
CA PRO A 17 4.39 29.84 64.81
C PRO A 17 3.37 30.96 65.22
N ILE A 18 2.16 30.53 65.68
CA ILE A 18 1.27 31.18 66.72
C ILE A 18 0.61 32.55 66.38
N GLU A 19 -0.63 32.94 66.75
CA GLU A 19 -1.89 32.31 67.26
C GLU A 19 -3.05 33.35 67.19
N SER A 20 -4.34 32.93 67.20
CA SER A 20 -5.44 33.50 68.04
C SER A 20 -6.85 32.91 67.73
N SER A 21 -7.79 33.10 68.66
CA SER A 21 -9.16 32.54 68.75
C SER A 21 -10.26 33.46 68.14
N GLY A 22 -11.54 33.06 67.97
CA GLY A 22 -12.22 31.76 68.17
C GLY A 22 -13.77 31.89 68.22
N TYR A 23 -14.46 30.82 68.66
CA TYR A 23 -15.92 30.66 68.92
C TYR A 23 -16.91 30.54 67.72
N GLY A 24 -17.88 29.60 67.82
CA GLY A 24 -19.11 29.61 66.99
C GLY A 24 -19.71 28.26 66.51
N LEU A 25 -20.33 27.46 67.39
CA LEU A 25 -21.26 26.35 67.09
C LEU A 25 -22.40 26.38 68.14
N PRO A 26 -23.60 25.76 67.97
CA PRO A 26 -23.96 24.57 67.17
C PRO A 26 -24.98 24.93 66.04
N ARG A 27 -25.90 24.11 65.48
CA ARG A 27 -26.49 22.79 65.84
C ARG A 27 -27.14 22.10 64.62
N ALA A 28 -27.36 20.78 64.69
CA ALA A 28 -28.13 19.98 63.72
C ALA A 28 -29.52 19.54 64.25
N LEU A 29 -30.44 19.17 63.35
CA LEU A 29 -31.64 18.36 63.63
C LEU A 29 -32.19 17.68 62.36
N ASN A 30 -32.34 16.36 62.41
CA ASN A 30 -33.22 15.49 61.59
C ASN A 30 -34.55 15.29 62.37
N PRO A 31 -35.69 14.77 61.82
CA PRO A 31 -35.75 13.56 60.98
C PRO A 31 -36.89 13.50 59.93
N SER A 32 -37.13 12.30 59.40
CA SER A 32 -38.03 11.93 58.30
C SER A 32 -39.25 11.09 58.72
N SER A 33 -40.42 11.31 58.09
CA SER A 33 -41.47 10.30 57.81
C SER A 33 -42.61 10.87 56.94
N THR A 34 -43.64 10.14 56.44
CA THR A 34 -43.71 8.87 55.66
C THR A 34 -45.17 8.70 55.15
N MET A 35 -45.41 8.66 53.82
CA MET A 35 -46.64 8.12 53.15
C MET A 35 -48.00 8.84 53.43
N PRO A 36 -49.15 8.51 52.77
CA PRO A 36 -49.46 7.40 51.84
C PRO A 36 -50.17 7.73 50.50
N HIS A 37 -50.42 6.68 49.70
CA HIS A 37 -51.25 6.66 48.47
C HIS A 37 -52.74 6.41 48.74
N SER A 38 -53.64 6.70 47.76
CA SER A 38 -54.71 5.77 47.30
C SER A 38 -55.49 6.28 46.06
N THR A 39 -56.22 5.35 45.41
CA THR A 39 -56.90 5.43 44.09
C THR A 39 -58.45 5.45 44.18
N VAL A 40 -59.18 5.75 43.06
CA VAL A 40 -60.32 4.96 42.45
C VAL A 40 -61.36 5.77 41.61
N ALA A 41 -61.53 5.33 40.34
CA ALA A 41 -62.72 5.23 39.42
C ALA A 41 -63.85 6.28 39.19
N HIS A 42 -64.17 6.47 37.88
CA HIS A 42 -65.47 6.45 37.11
C HIS A 42 -66.77 7.15 37.64
N HIS A 43 -67.81 7.51 36.84
CA HIS A 43 -68.30 7.20 35.46
C HIS A 43 -68.76 8.51 34.73
N GLN A 44 -69.41 8.60 33.54
CA GLN A 44 -69.96 7.69 32.51
C GLN A 44 -69.67 8.29 31.08
N GLY A 45 -70.45 8.28 29.96
CA GLY A 45 -71.81 7.86 29.53
C GLY A 45 -71.97 7.98 27.98
N PRO A 46 -73.10 7.57 27.34
CA PRO A 46 -73.02 7.03 25.96
C PRO A 46 -73.76 7.73 24.78
N LEU A 47 -73.43 7.27 23.56
CA LEU A 47 -74.05 7.53 22.24
C LEU A 47 -75.41 6.81 22.03
N PRO A 48 -76.21 7.22 21.03
CA PRO A 48 -76.30 6.41 19.79
C PRO A 48 -76.47 7.22 18.47
N SER A 49 -76.54 6.50 17.34
CA SER A 49 -76.79 6.95 15.94
C SER A 49 -77.82 6.00 15.27
N PRO A 50 -78.13 5.99 13.95
CA PRO A 50 -77.82 6.91 12.82
C PRO A 50 -79.06 7.28 11.94
N SER A 51 -78.91 8.01 10.81
CA SER A 51 -79.41 7.63 9.44
C SER A 51 -79.62 8.79 8.41
N SER A 52 -79.34 8.45 7.13
CA SER A 52 -79.93 8.90 5.83
C SER A 52 -79.95 10.36 5.30
N SER A 53 -79.50 10.45 4.03
CA SER A 53 -79.99 11.24 2.87
C SER A 53 -79.77 12.77 2.71
N ASP A 54 -78.96 13.06 1.69
CA ASP A 54 -79.10 14.08 0.63
C ASP A 54 -78.83 15.60 0.82
N SER A 55 -77.63 15.98 0.35
CA SER A 55 -77.44 16.78 -0.88
C SER A 55 -78.09 18.18 -0.98
N LEU A 56 -77.36 19.23 -0.56
CA LEU A 56 -76.52 20.03 -1.48
C LEU A 56 -75.76 21.20 -0.83
N ALA A 57 -74.61 21.54 -1.44
CA ALA A 57 -73.94 22.85 -1.46
C ALA A 57 -73.57 23.57 -0.12
N VAL A 58 -72.47 23.12 0.52
CA VAL A 58 -71.57 24.00 1.31
C VAL A 58 -70.12 23.68 0.92
N LEU A 59 -69.25 24.71 0.86
CA LEU A 59 -67.81 24.55 0.64
C LEU A 59 -67.08 24.30 1.97
N PRO A 60 -66.24 23.24 2.05
CA PRO A 60 -65.08 23.26 2.95
C PRO A 60 -63.75 22.89 2.25
N VAL A 61 -62.66 23.27 2.89
CA VAL A 61 -61.27 22.95 2.49
C VAL A 61 -61.04 21.44 2.54
N ILE A 62 -60.48 20.86 1.48
CA ILE A 62 -60.02 19.46 1.47
C ILE A 62 -58.52 19.41 1.70
N SER A 63 -58.10 18.95 2.88
CA SER A 63 -56.72 18.54 3.13
C SER A 63 -56.46 17.18 2.48
N VAL A 64 -55.88 17.17 1.28
CA VAL A 64 -55.46 15.92 0.61
C VAL A 64 -54.05 15.54 1.06
N SER A 65 -53.94 14.44 1.81
CA SER A 65 -52.64 13.79 2.04
C SER A 65 -52.15 13.15 0.74
N THR A 66 -51.13 13.75 0.14
CA THR A 66 -50.37 13.12 -0.95
C THR A 66 -49.03 12.63 -0.42
N ARG A 67 -48.77 11.33 -0.59
CA ARG A 67 -47.45 10.74 -0.35
C ARG A 67 -46.41 11.47 -1.21
N PRO A 68 -45.17 11.69 -0.74
CA PRO A 68 -44.07 11.99 -1.64
C PRO A 68 -43.89 10.78 -2.57
N LYS A 69 -44.36 10.90 -3.82
CA LYS A 69 -43.84 10.06 -4.89
C LYS A 69 -42.36 10.39 -5.03
N TYR A 70 -41.52 9.38 -5.22
CA TYR A 70 -40.22 9.60 -5.83
C TYR A 70 -40.43 10.27 -7.19
N SER A 71 -39.89 11.47 -7.36
CA SER A 71 -39.85 12.19 -8.63
C SER A 71 -38.50 12.88 -8.72
N THR A 72 -37.60 12.25 -9.48
CA THR A 72 -36.62 12.90 -10.34
C THR A 72 -36.12 14.29 -9.92
N ILE A 73 -35.15 14.32 -8.99
CA ILE A 73 -34.06 15.32 -9.03
C ILE A 73 -32.90 14.72 -9.85
N ASP A 74 -33.27 14.19 -11.02
CA ASP A 74 -32.42 13.56 -12.05
C ASP A 74 -32.84 14.02 -13.46
N GLU A 75 -33.76 15.00 -13.52
CA GLU A 75 -34.24 15.65 -14.74
C GLU A 75 -34.14 17.17 -14.59
N PHE A 76 -32.94 17.69 -14.35
CA PHE A 76 -32.60 18.95 -15.00
C PHE A 76 -32.36 18.62 -16.47
N ALA A 77 -33.10 19.30 -17.35
CA ALA A 77 -33.21 18.90 -18.74
C ALA A 77 -31.83 18.79 -19.41
N SER A 78 -31.61 17.65 -20.06
CA SER A 78 -30.52 17.49 -21.02
C SER A 78 -30.74 18.43 -22.20
N VAL A 79 -30.24 19.67 -22.08
CA VAL A 79 -29.97 20.56 -23.21
C VAL A 79 -28.74 20.00 -23.93
N SER A 80 -28.92 18.79 -24.47
CA SER A 80 -27.92 18.05 -25.23
C SER A 80 -27.40 18.97 -26.31
N ALA A 81 -26.09 19.22 -26.31
CA ALA A 81 -25.46 19.94 -27.39
C ALA A 81 -25.79 19.22 -28.70
N ARG A 82 -26.27 19.97 -29.70
CA ARG A 82 -26.63 19.37 -31.01
C ARG A 82 -25.42 18.85 -31.78
N ASN A 83 -24.21 19.14 -31.29
CA ASN A 83 -22.91 18.92 -31.89
C ASN A 83 -21.94 18.37 -30.81
N SER A 84 -21.12 17.37 -31.14
CA SER A 84 -20.01 16.90 -30.28
C SER A 84 -18.98 18.02 -30.04
N LEU A 85 -18.14 17.88 -29.01
CA LEU A 85 -17.03 18.80 -28.75
C LEU A 85 -16.02 18.82 -29.91
N GLU A 86 -15.80 17.68 -30.56
CA GLU A 86 -14.95 17.52 -31.76
C GLU A 86 -15.28 18.53 -32.86
N ASN A 87 -16.57 18.85 -33.05
CA ASN A 87 -17.00 19.79 -34.07
C ASN A 87 -16.47 21.23 -33.83
N TYR A 88 -16.07 21.56 -32.60
CA TYR A 88 -15.53 22.87 -32.22
C TYR A 88 -13.99 22.90 -32.12
N TRP A 89 -13.31 21.78 -32.39
CA TRP A 89 -11.86 21.69 -32.30
C TRP A 89 -11.16 22.60 -33.31
N ILE A 90 -10.17 23.35 -32.82
CA ILE A 90 -9.25 24.14 -33.62
C ILE A 90 -7.85 23.54 -33.40
N PRO A 91 -7.18 22.97 -34.43
CA PRO A 91 -5.87 22.35 -34.26
C PRO A 91 -4.80 23.41 -33.96
N THR A 92 -3.99 23.17 -32.94
CA THR A 92 -3.02 24.13 -32.41
C THR A 92 -1.61 23.81 -32.91
N GLN A 93 -0.98 24.75 -33.62
CA GLN A 93 0.40 24.60 -34.12
C GLN A 93 1.48 25.20 -33.21
N GLU A 94 1.10 26.05 -32.26
CA GLU A 94 1.98 26.70 -31.27
C GLU A 94 1.32 26.63 -29.89
N ARG A 95 2.09 26.83 -28.80
CA ARG A 95 1.56 26.80 -27.43
C ARG A 95 0.69 28.03 -27.13
N LEU A 96 -0.27 27.85 -26.22
CA LEU A 96 -0.94 28.97 -25.57
C LEU A 96 0.02 29.57 -24.53
N ASP A 97 0.74 30.64 -24.89
CA ASP A 97 1.87 31.15 -24.08
C ASP A 97 1.46 31.75 -22.73
N GLU A 98 0.23 32.27 -22.58
CA GLU A 98 -0.32 32.73 -21.29
C GLU A 98 -1.78 32.26 -21.11
N THR A 99 -1.99 31.30 -20.21
CA THR A 99 -3.31 30.90 -19.68
C THR A 99 -3.51 31.45 -18.27
N ASP A 100 -4.76 31.73 -17.89
CA ASP A 100 -5.11 32.06 -16.52
C ASP A 100 -5.09 30.84 -15.56
N ALA A 101 -5.43 31.05 -14.29
CA ALA A 101 -5.44 30.02 -13.25
C ALA A 101 -6.51 28.92 -13.44
N TRP A 102 -7.29 28.98 -14.52
CA TRP A 102 -8.29 27.97 -14.91
C TRP A 102 -7.93 27.32 -16.27
N GLY A 103 -6.75 27.62 -16.84
CA GLY A 103 -6.34 27.12 -18.15
C GLY A 103 -6.96 27.87 -19.33
N ILE A 104 -7.58 29.04 -19.10
CA ILE A 104 -8.23 29.82 -20.15
C ILE A 104 -7.22 30.81 -20.74
N ALA A 105 -6.97 30.73 -22.05
CA ALA A 105 -6.21 31.72 -22.80
C ALA A 105 -7.13 32.78 -23.41
N ILE A 106 -6.68 34.04 -23.47
CA ILE A 106 -7.43 35.15 -24.08
C ILE A 106 -6.73 35.59 -25.37
N MET A 107 -7.25 35.15 -26.52
CA MET A 107 -6.72 35.53 -27.84
C MET A 107 -7.72 36.46 -28.54
N LYS A 108 -7.28 37.65 -28.96
CA LYS A 108 -8.10 38.63 -29.72
C LYS A 108 -9.48 38.89 -29.07
N GLN A 109 -9.47 39.14 -27.75
CA GLN A 109 -10.66 39.37 -26.90
C GLN A 109 -11.66 38.19 -26.81
N ARG A 110 -11.21 36.96 -27.08
CA ARG A 110 -12.02 35.73 -26.98
C ARG A 110 -11.31 34.70 -26.10
N GLN A 111 -12.10 33.94 -25.35
CA GLN A 111 -11.60 32.91 -24.44
C GLN A 111 -11.48 31.57 -25.18
N TYR A 112 -10.37 30.88 -24.95
CA TYR A 112 -10.07 29.56 -25.49
C TYR A 112 -9.57 28.65 -24.36
N VAL A 113 -9.88 27.36 -24.44
CA VAL A 113 -9.37 26.33 -23.53
C VAL A 113 -8.68 25.24 -24.34
N ALA A 114 -7.65 24.62 -23.76
CA ALA A 114 -7.05 23.41 -24.31
C ALA A 114 -7.96 22.20 -24.07
N VAL A 115 -8.04 21.31 -25.06
CA VAL A 115 -8.76 20.04 -25.00
C VAL A 115 -7.82 18.91 -25.47
N ALA A 116 -8.32 17.68 -25.58
CA ALA A 116 -7.53 16.53 -26.02
C ALA A 116 -6.86 16.72 -27.41
N ASP A 117 -5.88 15.85 -27.69
CA ASP A 117 -5.20 15.73 -28.99
C ASP A 117 -4.57 17.03 -29.52
N ASN A 118 -4.13 17.90 -28.61
CA ASN A 118 -3.47 19.18 -28.90
C ASN A 118 -4.36 20.18 -29.66
N HIS A 119 -5.68 20.12 -29.45
CA HIS A 119 -6.66 21.09 -29.96
C HIS A 119 -7.02 22.15 -28.90
N ILE A 120 -7.55 23.28 -29.37
CA ILE A 120 -8.20 24.30 -28.53
C ILE A 120 -9.66 24.51 -28.96
N VAL A 121 -10.50 24.94 -28.03
CA VAL A 121 -11.93 25.24 -28.26
C VAL A 121 -12.24 26.65 -27.77
N GLN A 122 -12.96 27.45 -28.57
CA GLN A 122 -13.43 28.77 -28.12
C GLN A 122 -14.60 28.58 -27.15
N VAL A 123 -14.58 29.29 -26.03
CA VAL A 123 -15.61 29.21 -24.98
C VAL A 123 -16.24 30.56 -24.67
N VAL A 124 -17.49 30.51 -24.20
CA VAL A 124 -18.23 31.66 -23.63
C VAL A 124 -18.93 31.18 -22.36
N ARG A 125 -19.03 32.02 -21.34
CA ARG A 125 -19.75 31.69 -20.10
C ARG A 125 -21.26 31.63 -20.35
N ASP A 126 -21.85 30.50 -20.03
CA ASP A 126 -23.27 30.23 -20.15
C ASP A 126 -24.04 30.95 -19.01
N PRO A 127 -25.07 31.76 -19.32
CA PRO A 127 -25.69 32.66 -18.35
C PRO A 127 -26.67 31.97 -17.39
N GLU A 128 -27.13 30.75 -17.70
CA GLU A 128 -28.08 30.00 -16.86
C GLU A 128 -27.36 29.05 -15.91
N SER A 129 -26.33 28.34 -16.40
CA SER A 129 -25.53 27.40 -15.59
C SER A 129 -24.31 28.05 -14.92
N GLY A 130 -23.82 29.18 -15.44
CA GLY A 130 -22.58 29.82 -14.98
C GLY A 130 -21.28 29.09 -15.38
N LEU A 131 -21.37 27.96 -16.08
CA LEU A 131 -20.23 27.20 -16.61
C LEU A 131 -19.76 27.78 -17.96
N PHE A 132 -18.71 27.21 -18.55
CA PHE A 132 -18.26 27.59 -19.89
C PHE A 132 -18.86 26.65 -20.93
N ARG A 133 -19.30 27.19 -22.07
CA ARG A 133 -19.87 26.45 -23.20
C ARG A 133 -18.99 26.61 -24.44
N ALA A 134 -18.76 25.51 -25.16
CA ALA A 134 -18.08 25.53 -26.46
C ALA A 134 -18.91 26.30 -27.50
N THR A 135 -18.23 27.03 -28.39
CA THR A 135 -18.88 27.87 -29.40
C THR A 135 -17.98 28.09 -30.63
N HIS A 136 -18.58 28.32 -31.80
CA HIS A 136 -17.83 28.75 -32.98
C HIS A 136 -17.61 30.27 -33.04
N ALA A 137 -16.55 30.68 -33.74
CA ALA A 137 -16.12 32.06 -33.87
C ALA A 137 -17.13 33.03 -34.54
N ARG A 138 -18.26 32.54 -35.03
CA ARG A 138 -19.36 33.31 -35.67
C ARG A 138 -20.74 33.07 -35.02
N GLU A 139 -20.82 32.31 -33.93
CA GLU A 139 -22.08 32.04 -33.24
C GLU A 139 -22.48 33.20 -32.32
N LEU A 140 -23.76 33.61 -32.41
CA LEU A 140 -24.38 34.59 -31.51
C LEU A 140 -24.91 33.97 -30.21
N HIS A 141 -25.21 32.67 -30.24
CA HIS A 141 -25.62 31.88 -29.09
C HIS A 141 -24.74 30.62 -29.10
N PRO A 142 -23.99 30.30 -28.02
CA PRO A 142 -23.07 29.18 -27.99
C PRO A 142 -23.82 27.84 -28.09
N SER A 143 -23.56 27.05 -29.13
CA SER A 143 -24.34 25.84 -29.44
C SER A 143 -23.70 24.51 -29.02
N GLY A 144 -22.50 24.55 -28.44
CA GLY A 144 -21.75 23.37 -28.01
C GLY A 144 -22.07 22.86 -26.60
N PRO A 145 -21.36 21.81 -26.14
CA PRO A 145 -21.48 21.29 -24.78
C PRO A 145 -20.96 22.27 -23.73
N LEU A 146 -21.48 22.13 -22.50
CA LEU A 146 -20.86 22.70 -21.31
C LEU A 146 -19.56 21.95 -21.02
N LEU A 147 -18.52 22.68 -20.60
CA LEU A 147 -17.19 22.16 -20.32
C LEU A 147 -16.80 22.41 -18.86
N ARG A 148 -15.93 21.55 -18.33
CA ARG A 148 -15.23 21.73 -17.04
C ARG A 148 -13.74 21.42 -17.22
N PRO A 149 -12.84 21.99 -16.40
CA PRO A 149 -11.44 21.62 -16.38
C PRO A 149 -11.21 20.23 -15.75
N ASP A 150 -10.04 19.66 -16.01
CA ASP A 150 -9.45 18.53 -15.29
C ASP A 150 -9.00 18.91 -13.86
N SER A 151 -8.45 17.94 -13.13
CA SER A 151 -7.95 18.10 -11.75
C SER A 151 -6.67 18.95 -11.64
N GLU A 152 -6.05 19.32 -12.75
CA GLU A 152 -4.82 20.11 -12.81
C GLU A 152 -5.03 21.52 -13.39
N GLY A 153 -6.23 21.81 -13.90
CA GLY A 153 -6.58 23.04 -14.60
C GLY A 153 -5.99 23.15 -16.01
N ARG A 154 -5.61 22.02 -16.65
CA ARG A 154 -4.80 22.02 -17.88
C ARG A 154 -5.60 21.72 -19.14
N LEU A 155 -6.47 20.72 -19.12
CA LEU A 155 -7.36 20.33 -20.22
C LEU A 155 -8.82 20.47 -19.78
N TRP A 156 -9.71 20.72 -20.74
CA TRP A 156 -11.14 20.85 -20.53
C TRP A 156 -11.92 19.78 -21.30
N HIS A 157 -12.97 19.23 -20.68
CA HIS A 157 -13.78 18.13 -21.20
C HIS A 157 -15.28 18.38 -21.01
N PRO A 158 -16.16 17.70 -21.78
CA PRO A 158 -17.60 17.91 -21.69
C PRO A 158 -18.17 17.51 -20.33
N LEU A 159 -19.21 18.22 -19.91
CA LEU A 159 -19.94 17.94 -18.66
C LEU A 159 -20.71 16.61 -18.74
N ASP A 160 -21.28 16.33 -19.91
CA ASP A 160 -22.12 15.17 -20.23
C ASP A 160 -21.33 14.04 -20.93
N ASP A 161 -19.99 14.07 -20.89
CA ASP A 161 -19.14 13.08 -21.54
C ASP A 161 -19.38 11.67 -20.93
N PRO A 162 -19.79 10.67 -21.73
CA PRO A 162 -20.12 9.34 -21.23
C PRO A 162 -18.91 8.55 -20.70
N GLU A 163 -17.66 8.90 -21.05
CA GLU A 163 -16.47 8.33 -20.40
C GLU A 163 -16.21 8.98 -19.03
N SER A 164 -16.71 10.21 -18.81
CA SER A 164 -16.66 10.90 -17.52
C SER A 164 -17.88 10.61 -16.61
N ALA A 165 -18.95 10.07 -17.19
CA ALA A 165 -20.16 9.69 -16.49
C ALA A 165 -19.95 8.39 -15.70
N ASN A 166 -19.42 8.55 -14.48
CA ASN A 166 -19.22 7.51 -13.45
C ASN A 166 -17.95 6.62 -13.62
N PRO A 167 -16.74 7.19 -13.44
CA PRO A 167 -15.49 6.43 -13.35
C PRO A 167 -15.40 5.49 -12.13
N VAL A 168 -16.41 5.43 -11.26
CA VAL A 168 -16.48 4.46 -10.16
C VAL A 168 -17.21 3.18 -10.58
N ALA A 169 -18.21 3.27 -11.46
CA ALA A 169 -18.96 2.09 -11.93
C ALA A 169 -18.18 1.27 -12.97
N THR A 170 -17.60 1.92 -13.98
CA THR A 170 -16.91 1.23 -15.08
C THR A 170 -15.68 0.46 -14.59
N VAL A 171 -14.99 0.97 -13.55
CA VAL A 171 -13.86 0.32 -12.88
C VAL A 171 -14.22 -1.02 -12.21
N PHE A 172 -15.49 -1.28 -11.89
CA PHE A 172 -15.93 -2.52 -11.22
C PHE A 172 -16.64 -3.56 -12.10
N THR A 173 -16.52 -3.45 -13.43
CA THR A 173 -16.96 -4.52 -14.36
C THR A 173 -15.80 -5.24 -15.09
N GLY A 174 -14.57 -4.75 -14.97
CA GLY A 174 -13.36 -5.35 -15.56
C GLY A 174 -12.54 -6.19 -14.58
N ARG A 175 -12.77 -7.51 -14.55
CA ARG A 175 -12.01 -8.55 -13.81
C ARG A 175 -12.02 -8.45 -12.27
N ASN A 176 -12.80 -9.33 -11.63
CA ASN A 176 -12.66 -9.65 -10.21
C ASN A 176 -11.27 -10.25 -9.89
N ARG A 177 -10.41 -9.49 -9.23
CA ARG A 177 -9.41 -9.97 -8.25
C ARG A 177 -8.91 -8.82 -7.37
N THR A 178 -9.03 -9.00 -6.05
CA THR A 178 -8.36 -8.24 -4.98
C THR A 178 -8.41 -6.71 -5.05
N THR A 179 -9.55 -6.13 -4.64
CA THR A 179 -9.58 -4.79 -3.99
C THR A 179 -10.10 -4.89 -2.55
N GLU A 180 -9.74 -5.97 -1.85
CA GLU A 180 -9.91 -6.11 -0.40
C GLU A 180 -8.53 -5.98 0.23
N LEU A 181 -8.36 -4.96 1.07
CA LEU A 181 -7.13 -4.72 1.81
C LEU A 181 -7.16 -5.59 3.08
N PRO A 182 -6.17 -6.47 3.32
CA PRO A 182 -6.21 -7.35 4.48
C PRO A 182 -6.25 -6.57 5.80
N GLY A 183 -7.34 -6.73 6.56
CA GLY A 183 -7.48 -6.22 7.92
C GLY A 183 -8.01 -4.79 8.10
N THR A 184 -8.68 -4.19 7.10
CA THR A 184 -9.32 -2.86 7.25
C THR A 184 -10.84 -2.95 7.35
N GLU A 185 -11.43 -2.42 8.43
CA GLU A 185 -12.90 -2.37 8.66
C GLU A 185 -13.70 -1.49 7.67
N TYR A 186 -13.05 -0.55 6.96
CA TYR A 186 -13.73 0.49 6.18
C TYR A 186 -13.22 0.51 4.73
N SER A 187 -14.14 0.39 3.75
CA SER A 187 -13.82 0.52 2.34
C SER A 187 -14.04 1.95 1.86
N ILE A 188 -13.18 2.44 0.96
CA ILE A 188 -13.36 3.76 0.33
C ILE A 188 -14.65 3.81 -0.50
N LYS A 189 -15.20 2.65 -0.88
CA LYS A 189 -16.46 2.49 -1.62
C LYS A 189 -17.70 2.77 -0.76
N ASP A 190 -17.58 2.77 0.56
CA ASP A 190 -18.71 2.91 1.50
C ASP A 190 -19.10 4.39 1.75
N PHE A 191 -18.29 5.33 1.26
CA PHE A 191 -18.49 6.76 1.44
C PHE A 191 -19.27 7.41 0.29
N PRO A 192 -20.09 8.45 0.55
CA PRO A 192 -20.70 9.26 -0.49
C PRO A 192 -19.64 9.93 -1.40
N PRO A 193 -19.90 10.13 -2.72
CA PRO A 193 -18.86 10.59 -3.67
C PRO A 193 -18.12 11.87 -3.28
N LEU A 194 -18.81 12.87 -2.71
CA LEU A 194 -18.19 14.11 -2.21
C LEU A 194 -17.24 13.87 -1.02
N MET A 195 -17.52 12.84 -0.21
CA MET A 195 -16.68 12.44 0.92
C MET A 195 -15.47 11.64 0.45
N THR A 196 -15.64 10.76 -0.54
CA THR A 196 -14.54 10.08 -1.26
C THR A 196 -13.58 11.08 -1.90
N GLN A 197 -14.09 12.09 -2.63
CA GLN A 197 -13.27 13.18 -3.19
C GLN A 197 -12.48 13.93 -2.12
N ARG A 198 -13.10 14.23 -0.97
CA ARG A 198 -12.42 14.88 0.16
C ARG A 198 -11.34 13.99 0.78
N ILE A 199 -11.56 12.70 0.93
CA ILE A 199 -10.57 11.73 1.47
C ILE A 199 -9.32 11.67 0.57
N PHE A 200 -9.49 11.62 -0.75
CA PHE A 200 -8.37 11.70 -1.70
C PHE A 200 -7.64 13.05 -1.62
N ALA A 201 -8.36 14.17 -1.70
CA ALA A 201 -7.75 15.51 -1.64
C ALA A 201 -7.02 15.80 -0.31
N VAL A 202 -7.54 15.30 0.82
CA VAL A 202 -6.94 15.45 2.15
C VAL A 202 -5.68 14.60 2.31
N SER A 203 -5.73 13.32 1.89
CA SER A 203 -4.56 12.42 1.96
C SER A 203 -3.46 12.81 0.97
N GLY A 204 -3.81 13.45 -0.15
CA GLY A 204 -2.87 13.81 -1.22
C GLY A 204 -2.60 12.68 -2.20
N VAL A 205 -3.41 11.61 -2.16
CA VAL A 205 -3.39 10.50 -3.14
C VAL A 205 -4.52 10.73 -4.14
N ASP A 206 -4.21 10.72 -5.42
CA ASP A 206 -5.21 10.80 -6.49
C ASP A 206 -5.84 9.42 -6.79
N ALA A 207 -7.10 9.40 -7.24
CA ALA A 207 -7.82 8.18 -7.59
C ALA A 207 -7.21 7.47 -8.81
N MET A 208 -6.63 8.21 -9.76
CA MET A 208 -5.89 7.61 -10.88
C MET A 208 -4.48 7.15 -10.45
N MET A 209 -3.85 7.81 -9.46
CA MET A 209 -2.65 7.27 -8.81
C MET A 209 -2.94 5.97 -8.05
N ALA A 210 -4.09 5.84 -7.38
CA ALA A 210 -4.46 4.70 -6.53
C ALA A 210 -4.42 3.32 -7.21
N HIS A 211 -4.35 3.28 -8.55
CA HIS A 211 -4.30 2.07 -9.37
C HIS A 211 -2.93 1.84 -10.04
N ARG A 212 -1.93 2.70 -9.80
CA ARG A 212 -0.56 2.54 -10.31
C ARG A 212 0.28 1.65 -9.40
N SER A 213 1.19 0.88 -9.99
CA SER A 213 2.13 0.02 -9.25
C SER A 213 3.15 0.79 -8.40
N ASP A 214 3.28 2.10 -8.62
CA ASP A 214 4.43 2.90 -8.21
C ASP A 214 4.16 3.76 -6.95
N ILE A 215 3.01 3.58 -6.28
CA ILE A 215 2.70 4.31 -5.04
C ILE A 215 3.55 3.76 -3.89
N HIS A 216 4.26 4.65 -3.19
CA HIS A 216 4.94 4.33 -1.93
C HIS A 216 3.90 3.82 -0.90
N PRO A 217 4.03 2.62 -0.32
CA PRO A 217 3.03 2.05 0.59
C PRO A 217 2.65 2.94 1.79
N ALA A 218 3.58 3.74 2.31
CA ALA A 218 3.31 4.78 3.30
C ALA A 218 2.22 5.80 2.88
N SER A 219 2.14 6.17 1.59
CA SER A 219 1.09 7.06 1.06
C SER A 219 -0.28 6.37 0.99
N LEU A 220 -0.31 5.08 0.64
CA LEU A 220 -1.53 4.27 0.68
C LEU A 220 -2.04 4.09 2.13
N ALA A 221 -1.12 3.92 3.09
CA ALA A 221 -1.46 3.87 4.52
C ALA A 221 -1.98 5.22 5.07
N LEU A 222 -1.51 6.34 4.53
CA LEU A 222 -2.07 7.67 4.84
C LEU A 222 -3.50 7.83 4.30
N LEU A 223 -3.77 7.37 3.07
CA LEU A 223 -5.13 7.34 2.51
C LEU A 223 -6.08 6.49 3.36
N GLN A 224 -5.64 5.29 3.77
CA GLN A 224 -6.40 4.41 4.67
C GLN A 224 -6.69 5.08 6.03
N ASP A 225 -5.71 5.76 6.61
CA ASP A 225 -5.86 6.44 7.90
C ASP A 225 -6.79 7.66 7.84
N THR A 226 -6.69 8.47 6.78
CA THR A 226 -7.64 9.56 6.54
C THR A 226 -9.06 9.00 6.33
N ALA A 227 -9.24 7.93 5.56
CA ALA A 227 -10.55 7.29 5.39
C ALA A 227 -11.15 6.80 6.72
N ARG A 228 -10.35 6.09 7.53
CA ARG A 228 -10.69 5.64 8.89
C ARG A 228 -11.13 6.80 9.80
N ARG A 229 -10.42 7.92 9.77
CA ARG A 229 -10.73 9.13 10.56
C ARG A 229 -11.99 9.86 10.08
N PHE A 230 -12.28 9.84 8.78
CA PHE A 230 -13.54 10.30 8.22
C PHE A 230 -14.72 9.40 8.64
N ALA A 231 -14.54 8.07 8.67
CA ALA A 231 -15.54 7.14 9.24
C ALA A 231 -15.79 7.42 10.73
N LEU A 232 -14.75 7.69 11.52
CA LEU A 232 -14.88 7.95 12.96
C LEU A 232 -15.70 9.22 13.26
N ASP A 233 -15.45 10.36 12.58
CA ASP A 233 -16.28 11.57 12.77
C ASP A 233 -17.74 11.33 12.32
N GLN A 234 -17.97 10.59 11.25
CA GLN A 234 -19.33 10.19 10.86
C GLN A 234 -20.00 9.32 11.93
N LYS A 235 -19.30 8.32 12.48
CA LYS A 235 -19.79 7.45 13.55
C LYS A 235 -20.12 8.25 14.82
N ILE A 236 -19.28 9.21 15.20
CA ILE A 236 -19.50 10.10 16.36
C ILE A 236 -20.69 11.06 16.12
N ARG A 237 -20.84 11.63 14.91
CA ARG A 237 -22.01 12.45 14.56
C ARG A 237 -23.32 11.63 14.64
N GLN A 238 -23.31 10.41 14.10
CA GLN A 238 -24.46 9.49 14.17
C GLN A 238 -24.80 9.13 15.62
N PHE A 239 -23.81 8.70 16.40
CA PHE A 239 -23.95 8.38 17.82
C PHE A 239 -24.57 9.52 18.64
N ILE A 240 -24.06 10.75 18.50
CA ILE A 240 -24.63 11.91 19.22
C ILE A 240 -26.06 12.22 18.78
N THR A 241 -26.36 12.09 17.49
CA THR A 241 -27.73 12.25 16.96
C THR A 241 -28.68 11.20 17.54
N GLN A 242 -28.22 9.94 17.69
CA GLN A 242 -28.99 8.87 18.34
C GLN A 242 -29.21 9.15 19.83
N VAL A 243 -28.16 9.51 20.57
CA VAL A 243 -28.22 9.80 22.03
C VAL A 243 -29.14 10.99 22.35
N GLN A 244 -29.19 12.00 21.48
CA GLN A 244 -30.08 13.16 21.61
C GLN A 244 -31.51 12.90 21.13
N HIS A 245 -31.76 11.77 20.45
CA HIS A 245 -33.06 11.50 19.84
C HIS A 245 -34.15 11.29 20.91
N SER A 246 -35.32 11.92 20.71
CA SER A 246 -36.41 11.86 21.71
C SER A 246 -36.93 10.43 21.91
N ASP A 247 -36.96 9.63 20.84
CA ASP A 247 -37.38 8.23 20.87
C ASP A 247 -36.37 7.35 21.66
N PRO A 248 -36.80 6.60 22.70
CA PRO A 248 -35.93 5.70 23.44
C PRO A 248 -35.41 4.51 22.61
N THR A 249 -36.11 4.09 21.55
CA THR A 249 -35.69 2.96 20.69
C THR A 249 -34.47 3.33 19.84
N VAL A 250 -34.42 4.56 19.33
CA VAL A 250 -33.26 5.10 18.59
C VAL A 250 -32.08 5.32 19.54
N ARG A 251 -32.32 5.77 20.78
CA ARG A 251 -31.27 5.85 21.82
C ARG A 251 -30.69 4.49 22.18
N ALA A 252 -31.49 3.42 22.15
CA ALA A 252 -31.01 2.05 22.36
C ALA A 252 -30.17 1.48 21.20
N GLN A 253 -30.11 2.16 20.06
CA GLN A 253 -29.26 1.82 18.92
C GLN A 253 -27.91 2.57 18.91
N ALA A 254 -27.64 3.40 19.92
CA ALA A 254 -26.38 4.13 20.05
C ALA A 254 -25.20 3.18 20.29
N ASP A 255 -24.05 3.47 19.66
CA ASP A 255 -22.84 2.67 19.80
C ASP A 255 -22.39 2.54 21.27
N SER A 256 -22.25 1.31 21.75
CA SER A 256 -21.98 1.01 23.16
C SER A 256 -20.57 1.40 23.64
N GLN A 257 -19.59 1.49 22.75
CA GLN A 257 -18.23 1.92 23.09
C GLN A 257 -18.19 3.44 23.26
N LEU A 258 -18.77 4.19 22.31
CA LEU A 258 -18.93 5.64 22.41
C LEU A 258 -19.83 6.03 23.59
N GLN A 259 -20.87 5.23 23.89
CA GLN A 259 -21.71 5.40 25.07
C GLN A 259 -20.89 5.25 26.36
N ALA A 260 -20.06 4.21 26.48
CA ALA A 260 -19.20 4.01 27.64
C ALA A 260 -18.24 5.21 27.85
N LEU A 261 -17.58 5.67 26.79
CA LEU A 261 -16.70 6.85 26.84
C LEU A 261 -17.45 8.12 27.28
N LEU A 262 -18.66 8.36 26.75
CA LEU A 262 -19.48 9.53 27.10
C LEU A 262 -19.98 9.49 28.56
N THR A 263 -20.37 8.32 29.07
CA THR A 263 -20.91 8.17 30.44
C THR A 263 -19.91 8.50 31.55
N LEU A 264 -18.62 8.62 31.24
CA LEU A 264 -17.59 9.02 32.20
C LEU A 264 -17.67 10.51 32.62
N GLN A 265 -18.37 11.39 31.89
CA GLN A 265 -18.33 12.84 32.17
C GLN A 265 -19.63 13.66 32.01
N ALA A 266 -20.62 13.25 31.21
CA ALA A 266 -21.74 14.15 30.85
C ALA A 266 -22.99 14.05 31.76
N THR A 267 -23.34 15.14 32.45
CA THR A 267 -24.63 15.33 33.16
C THR A 267 -25.56 16.38 32.54
N ASP A 268 -25.11 17.11 31.51
CA ASP A 268 -25.86 18.14 30.79
C ASP A 268 -25.45 18.16 29.30
N LEU A 269 -26.35 18.57 28.40
CA LEU A 269 -26.23 18.45 26.94
C LEU A 269 -26.49 19.77 26.20
N SER A 270 -25.82 20.85 26.61
CA SER A 270 -25.82 22.12 25.87
C SER A 270 -24.93 22.07 24.61
N GLU A 271 -25.22 22.90 23.61
CA GLU A 271 -24.51 22.94 22.31
C GLU A 271 -22.98 22.98 22.43
N ARG A 272 -22.45 23.73 23.41
CA ARG A 272 -20.99 23.78 23.69
C ARG A 272 -20.45 22.46 24.24
N VAL A 273 -21.18 21.81 25.13
CA VAL A 273 -20.80 20.50 25.70
C VAL A 273 -20.87 19.42 24.64
N ILE A 274 -21.78 19.53 23.67
CA ILE A 274 -21.92 18.60 22.55
C ILE A 274 -20.67 18.64 21.64
N GLU A 275 -20.20 19.83 21.24
CA GLU A 275 -18.99 19.94 20.40
C GLU A 275 -17.71 19.54 21.17
N GLN A 276 -17.65 19.84 22.47
CA GLN A 276 -16.57 19.35 23.35
C GLN A 276 -16.59 17.82 23.48
N SER A 277 -17.78 17.22 23.57
CA SER A 277 -17.96 15.76 23.58
C SER A 277 -17.54 15.13 22.25
N ARG A 278 -17.78 15.78 21.09
CA ARG A 278 -17.28 15.32 19.79
C ARG A 278 -15.76 15.26 19.73
N ALA A 279 -15.08 16.34 20.12
CA ALA A 279 -13.63 16.40 20.14
C ALA A 279 -13.04 15.34 21.10
N LEU A 280 -13.60 15.21 22.31
CA LEU A 280 -13.15 14.26 23.32
C LEU A 280 -13.36 12.80 22.89
N LEU A 281 -14.54 12.45 22.37
CA LEU A 281 -14.82 11.09 21.86
C LEU A 281 -13.89 10.74 20.70
N PHE A 282 -13.57 11.70 19.84
CA PHE A 282 -12.63 11.52 18.74
C PHE A 282 -11.21 11.28 19.28
N GLU A 283 -10.70 12.13 20.17
CA GLU A 283 -9.37 11.96 20.78
C GLU A 283 -9.24 10.61 21.50
N GLN A 284 -10.25 10.23 22.30
CA GLN A 284 -10.24 8.96 23.04
C GLN A 284 -10.29 7.74 22.12
N SER A 285 -11.10 7.79 21.05
CA SER A 285 -11.19 6.70 20.07
C SER A 285 -9.91 6.55 19.24
N GLU A 286 -9.32 7.67 18.78
CA GLU A 286 -8.00 7.67 18.15
C GLU A 286 -6.94 7.11 19.10
N ARG A 287 -6.92 7.57 20.36
CA ARG A 287 -5.95 7.12 21.36
C ARG A 287 -6.06 5.62 21.65
N ALA A 288 -7.27 5.07 21.67
CA ALA A 288 -7.49 3.63 21.81
C ALA A 288 -6.95 2.86 20.58
N PHE A 289 -7.32 3.28 19.37
CA PHE A 289 -6.84 2.69 18.11
C PHE A 289 -5.30 2.74 17.97
N GLU A 290 -4.69 3.83 18.40
CA GLU A 290 -3.24 4.07 18.33
C GLU A 290 -2.45 3.33 19.42
N LEU A 291 -3.04 3.06 20.59
CA LEU A 291 -2.40 2.28 21.66
C LEU A 291 -2.47 0.77 21.40
N ASP A 292 -3.52 0.28 20.76
CA ASP A 292 -3.57 -1.08 20.20
C ASP A 292 -2.55 -1.23 19.07
N CYS A 293 -1.32 -1.68 19.34
CA CYS A 293 -0.37 -2.02 18.29
C CYS A 293 0.71 -3.00 18.75
N ASP A 294 1.31 -3.68 17.78
CA ASP A 294 2.36 -4.67 17.98
C ASP A 294 3.70 -4.05 18.41
N ASP A 295 4.58 -4.86 19.02
CA ASP A 295 5.88 -4.39 19.54
C ASP A 295 6.78 -3.73 18.49
N ASN A 296 6.70 -4.12 17.21
CA ASN A 296 7.50 -3.51 16.15
C ASN A 296 6.99 -2.09 15.84
N THR A 297 5.67 -1.92 15.77
CA THR A 297 5.01 -0.62 15.67
C THR A 297 5.33 0.26 16.88
N LEU A 298 5.21 -0.27 18.10
CA LEU A 298 5.60 0.43 19.33
C LEU A 298 7.07 0.85 19.29
N GLN A 299 7.97 0.01 18.76
CA GLN A 299 9.39 0.31 18.66
C GLN A 299 9.68 1.51 17.73
N MET A 300 9.04 1.59 16.55
CA MET A 300 9.16 2.78 15.69
C MET A 300 8.63 4.03 16.39
N ARG A 301 7.51 3.91 17.12
CA ARG A 301 6.86 5.03 17.80
C ARG A 301 7.58 5.50 19.05
N ARG A 302 8.43 4.68 19.69
CA ARG A 302 9.36 5.13 20.75
C ARG A 302 10.38 6.16 20.21
N ILE A 303 10.68 6.12 18.92
CA ILE A 303 11.60 7.04 18.22
C ILE A 303 10.82 8.21 17.61
N PHE A 304 9.64 7.94 17.04
CA PHE A 304 8.75 8.94 16.44
C PHE A 304 7.34 8.88 17.06
N PRO A 305 7.10 9.51 18.24
CA PRO A 305 5.83 9.38 18.98
C PRO A 305 4.57 9.82 18.23
N HIS A 306 4.71 10.74 17.27
CA HIS A 306 3.61 11.28 16.49
C HIS A 306 3.32 10.53 15.18
N LEU A 307 4.00 9.41 14.93
CA LEU A 307 3.76 8.56 13.77
C LEU A 307 2.47 7.73 13.97
N PRO A 308 1.47 7.78 13.07
CA PRO A 308 0.27 6.96 13.16
C PRO A 308 0.56 5.46 12.99
N LYS A 309 -0.19 4.61 13.70
CA LYS A 309 -0.10 3.13 13.68
C LYS A 309 -0.03 2.55 12.27
N THR A 310 -0.97 2.95 11.41
CA THR A 310 -1.09 2.47 10.02
C THR A 310 0.17 2.71 9.19
N ILE A 311 0.76 3.90 9.34
CA ILE A 311 1.92 4.35 8.57
C ILE A 311 3.21 3.77 9.16
N ALA A 312 3.29 3.63 10.49
CA ALA A 312 4.36 2.87 11.15
C ALA A 312 4.37 1.40 10.68
N GLN A 313 3.20 0.76 10.60
CA GLN A 313 3.08 -0.61 10.09
C GLN A 313 3.46 -0.72 8.61
N ALA A 314 3.09 0.24 7.76
CA ALA A 314 3.49 0.26 6.37
C ALA A 314 5.01 0.44 6.20
N LEU A 315 5.60 1.40 6.92
CA LEU A 315 7.06 1.63 6.91
C LEU A 315 7.84 0.44 7.50
N TRP A 316 7.29 -0.29 8.46
CA TRP A 316 7.90 -1.54 8.95
C TRP A 316 7.84 -2.66 7.90
N ARG A 317 6.72 -2.82 7.17
CA ARG A 317 6.61 -3.80 6.08
C ARG A 317 7.54 -3.49 4.90
N GLU A 318 7.80 -2.20 4.63
CA GLU A 318 8.79 -1.75 3.63
C GLU A 318 10.26 -1.93 4.08
N ALA A 319 10.52 -2.04 5.38
CA ALA A 319 11.87 -2.03 5.91
C ALA A 319 12.62 -3.34 5.59
N SER A 320 13.93 -3.23 5.36
CA SER A 320 14.76 -4.40 5.03
C SER A 320 14.98 -5.30 6.25
N ALA A 321 15.41 -6.55 6.02
CA ALA A 321 15.83 -7.44 7.11
C ALA A 321 16.99 -6.83 7.94
N ALA A 322 17.86 -6.03 7.32
CA ALA A 322 18.89 -5.27 8.00
C ALA A 322 18.31 -4.16 8.90
N ASP A 323 17.25 -3.48 8.47
CA ASP A 323 16.52 -2.48 9.26
C ASP A 323 15.78 -3.10 10.45
N HIS A 324 15.08 -4.22 10.24
CA HIS A 324 14.44 -4.98 11.32
C HIS A 324 15.48 -5.46 12.34
N ARG A 325 16.64 -5.97 11.87
CA ARG A 325 17.75 -6.41 12.72
C ARG A 325 18.41 -5.24 13.45
N HIS A 326 18.57 -4.08 12.83
CA HIS A 326 19.07 -2.87 13.49
C HIS A 326 18.12 -2.43 14.60
N LEU A 327 16.83 -2.26 14.29
CA LEU A 327 15.83 -1.83 15.27
C LEU A 327 15.75 -2.81 16.45
N ARG A 328 15.73 -4.12 16.20
CA ARG A 328 15.65 -5.13 17.27
C ARG A 328 16.91 -5.21 18.16
N LEU A 329 18.10 -4.95 17.61
CA LEU A 329 19.38 -5.16 18.32
C LEU A 329 20.12 -3.88 18.75
N ARG A 330 19.74 -2.70 18.25
CA ARG A 330 20.43 -1.43 18.51
C ARG A 330 19.45 -0.30 18.85
N PRO A 331 19.79 0.61 19.78
CA PRO A 331 18.96 1.79 20.04
C PRO A 331 19.01 2.76 18.85
N GLY A 332 17.84 3.29 18.47
CA GLY A 332 17.70 4.22 17.35
C GLY A 332 17.34 3.55 16.01
N MET A 333 17.06 4.38 15.01
CA MET A 333 16.59 3.95 13.69
C MET A 333 17.68 4.21 12.63
N PRO A 334 17.84 3.32 11.63
CA PRO A 334 18.71 3.57 10.48
C PRO A 334 18.39 4.89 9.77
N ARG A 335 19.42 5.60 9.29
CA ARG A 335 19.28 6.98 8.79
C ARG A 335 18.28 7.11 7.64
N HIS A 336 18.32 6.22 6.66
CA HIS A 336 17.40 6.24 5.51
C HIS A 336 15.95 5.99 5.93
N MET A 337 15.73 5.10 6.89
CA MET A 337 14.41 4.81 7.44
C MET A 337 13.88 5.98 8.30
N ALA A 338 14.77 6.68 9.02
CA ALA A 338 14.43 7.91 9.71
C ALA A 338 14.08 9.05 8.73
N GLU A 339 14.82 9.19 7.62
CA GLU A 339 14.52 10.15 6.55
C GLU A 339 13.16 9.84 5.88
N LYS A 340 12.88 8.57 5.52
CA LYS A 340 11.54 8.12 5.08
C LYS A 340 10.45 8.47 6.10
N THR A 341 10.70 8.21 7.39
CA THR A 341 9.73 8.46 8.47
C THR A 341 9.46 9.97 8.65
N LEU A 342 10.47 10.83 8.49
CA LEU A 342 10.31 12.28 8.52
C LEU A 342 9.48 12.80 7.33
N VAL A 343 9.65 12.24 6.13
CA VAL A 343 8.79 12.54 4.97
C VAL A 343 7.35 12.09 5.25
N ALA A 344 7.14 10.88 5.77
CA ALA A 344 5.80 10.40 6.13
C ALA A 344 5.13 11.29 7.20
N LEU A 345 5.87 11.73 8.22
CA LEU A 345 5.38 12.67 9.23
C LEU A 345 5.02 14.05 8.66
N ARG A 346 5.74 14.54 7.65
CA ARG A 346 5.36 15.75 6.91
C ARG A 346 4.04 15.55 6.18
N GLU A 347 3.87 14.44 5.46
CA GLU A 347 2.63 14.18 4.73
C GLU A 347 1.43 13.94 5.65
N VAL A 348 1.64 13.34 6.84
CA VAL A 348 0.65 13.28 7.92
C VAL A 348 0.28 14.70 8.39
N ARG A 349 1.24 15.58 8.69
CA ARG A 349 0.95 16.94 9.15
C ARG A 349 0.15 17.74 8.11
N LEU A 350 0.51 17.63 6.83
CA LEU A 350 -0.25 18.20 5.72
C LEU A 350 -1.67 17.64 5.65
N ALA A 351 -1.85 16.32 5.80
CA ALA A 351 -3.17 15.71 5.83
C ALA A 351 -4.00 16.19 7.03
N ARG A 352 -3.45 16.24 8.25
CA ARG A 352 -4.16 16.75 9.45
C ARG A 352 -4.59 18.21 9.32
N ALA A 353 -3.79 19.06 8.67
CA ALA A 353 -4.17 20.43 8.35
C ALA A 353 -5.38 20.50 7.40
N CYS A 354 -5.43 19.61 6.40
CA CYS A 354 -6.56 19.48 5.48
C CYS A 354 -7.79 18.81 6.14
N GLU A 355 -7.61 17.82 7.02
CA GLU A 355 -8.69 17.16 7.77
C GLU A 355 -9.48 18.18 8.60
N GLY A 356 -8.82 19.08 9.32
CA GLY A 356 -9.46 20.09 10.16
C GLY A 356 -10.32 21.11 9.38
N ILE A 357 -10.21 21.17 8.05
CA ILE A 357 -11.15 21.92 7.21
C ILE A 357 -12.52 21.23 7.21
N TYR A 358 -12.59 19.90 7.13
CA TYR A 358 -13.85 19.14 6.99
C TYR A 358 -14.35 18.51 8.31
N LEU A 359 -13.44 18.06 9.16
CA LEU A 359 -13.71 17.34 10.41
C LEU A 359 -13.60 18.30 11.60
N ASP A 360 -14.74 18.74 12.15
CA ASP A 360 -14.75 19.78 13.20
C ASP A 360 -14.01 19.34 14.48
N ALA A 361 -14.07 18.03 14.81
CA ALA A 361 -13.49 17.45 16.02
C ALA A 361 -11.95 17.46 16.08
N VAL A 362 -11.26 17.78 14.97
CA VAL A 362 -9.79 17.77 14.86
C VAL A 362 -9.21 19.11 14.39
N ALA A 363 -9.96 20.20 14.54
CA ALA A 363 -9.51 21.54 14.20
C ALA A 363 -8.24 21.93 14.99
N SER A 364 -7.17 22.19 14.24
CA SER A 364 -5.82 22.49 14.74
C SER A 364 -5.36 23.88 14.28
N LEU A 365 -4.27 24.38 14.88
CA LEU A 365 -3.64 25.63 14.45
C LEU A 365 -3.22 25.60 12.97
N ASP A 366 -2.78 24.45 12.45
CA ASP A 366 -2.40 24.29 11.05
C ASP A 366 -3.63 24.40 10.12
N SER A 367 -4.74 23.75 10.50
CA SER A 367 -6.01 23.88 9.75
C SER A 367 -6.62 25.29 9.86
N ASP A 368 -6.41 26.00 10.97
CA ASP A 368 -6.84 27.40 11.11
C ASP A 368 -6.01 28.34 10.22
N GLN A 369 -4.70 28.13 10.10
CA GLN A 369 -3.87 28.90 9.18
C GLN A 369 -4.30 28.67 7.72
N LEU A 370 -4.62 27.42 7.36
CA LEU A 370 -5.14 27.03 6.04
C LEU A 370 -6.52 27.67 5.77
N ALA A 371 -7.45 27.54 6.72
CA ALA A 371 -8.78 28.14 6.63
C ALA A 371 -8.72 29.67 6.52
N LEU A 372 -7.81 30.35 7.22
CA LEU A 372 -7.63 31.80 7.07
C LEU A 372 -7.22 32.17 5.65
N GLN A 373 -6.28 31.45 5.02
CA GLN A 373 -5.90 31.71 3.63
C GLN A 373 -7.05 31.44 2.65
N MET A 374 -7.81 30.35 2.84
CA MET A 374 -9.00 30.05 2.03
C MET A 374 -10.14 31.07 2.22
N LEU A 375 -10.24 31.72 3.38
CA LEU A 375 -11.14 32.87 3.59
C LEU A 375 -10.67 34.10 2.80
N GLY A 376 -9.37 34.40 2.82
CA GLY A 376 -8.78 35.51 2.05
C GLY A 376 -8.80 35.33 0.53
N GLN A 377 -9.12 34.13 0.04
CA GLN A 377 -9.29 33.80 -1.38
C GLN A 377 -10.75 33.84 -1.86
N LEU A 378 -11.73 34.07 -0.97
CA LEU A 378 -13.14 34.16 -1.34
C LEU A 378 -13.42 35.29 -2.35
N ASP A 379 -14.28 35.01 -3.32
CA ASP A 379 -14.86 36.05 -4.17
C ASP A 379 -15.50 37.15 -3.31
N GLN A 380 -15.27 38.40 -3.71
CA GLN A 380 -15.69 39.61 -2.98
C GLN A 380 -15.05 39.80 -1.58
N TRP A 381 -13.96 39.11 -1.24
CA TRP A 381 -13.26 39.34 0.03
C TRP A 381 -12.81 40.82 0.22
N PRO A 382 -13.01 41.45 1.39
CA PRO A 382 -12.74 42.89 1.57
C PRO A 382 -11.26 43.28 1.45
N ARG A 383 -10.86 43.83 0.30
CA ARG A 383 -9.49 44.28 -0.03
C ARG A 383 -8.88 45.34 0.91
N GLN A 384 -9.66 45.94 1.82
CA GLN A 384 -9.20 46.96 2.77
C GLN A 384 -8.92 46.40 4.19
N ILE A 385 -9.18 45.11 4.43
CA ILE A 385 -8.98 44.46 5.73
C ILE A 385 -7.77 43.53 5.67
N ARG A 386 -6.88 43.66 6.65
CA ARG A 386 -5.83 42.69 6.97
C ARG A 386 -6.12 41.98 8.28
N ILE A 387 -6.09 40.65 8.29
CA ILE A 387 -6.26 39.82 9.49
C ILE A 387 -4.95 39.05 9.73
N GLU A 388 -4.42 39.07 10.95
CA GLU A 388 -3.22 38.34 11.37
C GLU A 388 -3.54 37.42 12.56
N ILE A 389 -3.07 36.17 12.52
CA ILE A 389 -3.01 35.28 13.69
C ILE A 389 -1.65 35.45 14.37
N ARG A 390 -1.66 35.67 15.69
CA ARG A 390 -0.45 35.78 16.52
C ARG A 390 -0.49 34.84 17.72
N LEU A 391 0.66 34.33 18.13
CA LEU A 391 0.79 33.48 19.31
C LEU A 391 0.92 34.30 20.60
N GLN A 392 0.16 33.96 21.64
CA GLN A 392 0.24 34.47 23.04
C GLN A 392 0.00 35.97 23.27
N ALA A 393 0.62 36.87 22.51
CA ALA A 393 0.62 38.32 22.73
C ALA A 393 0.49 39.11 21.42
N SER A 394 0.12 40.40 21.52
CA SER A 394 -0.01 41.31 20.38
C SER A 394 1.28 41.55 19.61
N GLU A 395 2.42 41.55 20.32
CA GLU A 395 3.76 41.73 19.74
C GLU A 395 4.40 40.39 19.31
N GLY A 396 3.71 39.26 19.53
CA GLY A 396 4.17 37.94 19.13
C GLY A 396 4.25 37.74 17.61
N GLU A 397 4.92 36.67 17.22
CA GLU A 397 5.14 36.29 15.82
C GLU A 397 3.82 36.09 15.06
N SER A 398 3.82 36.51 13.79
CA SER A 398 2.66 36.44 12.89
C SER A 398 2.61 35.10 12.17
N LEU A 399 1.79 34.17 12.66
CA LEU A 399 1.71 32.79 12.18
C LEU A 399 1.06 32.67 10.79
N SER A 400 0.00 33.45 10.52
CA SER A 400 -0.63 33.53 9.19
C SER A 400 -1.34 34.88 9.05
N ALA A 401 -1.39 35.41 7.84
CA ALA A 401 -2.00 36.71 7.55
C ALA A 401 -2.64 36.77 6.16
N ILE A 402 -3.78 37.46 6.06
CA ILE A 402 -4.49 37.75 4.79
C ILE A 402 -4.72 39.25 4.63
N GLY A 403 -4.80 39.73 3.39
CA GLY A 403 -4.96 41.15 3.03
C GLY A 403 -3.63 41.90 2.88
N ASP A 404 -3.61 42.96 2.04
CA ASP A 404 -2.41 43.77 1.76
C ASP A 404 -1.80 44.30 3.07
N ALA A 405 -0.48 44.25 3.20
CA ALA A 405 0.25 44.80 4.35
C ALA A 405 -0.03 46.30 4.60
N ARG A 406 -0.48 47.02 3.57
CA ARG A 406 -0.85 48.45 3.58
C ARG A 406 -2.35 48.68 3.82
N SER A 407 -3.12 47.63 4.12
CA SER A 407 -4.55 47.74 4.44
C SER A 407 -4.79 48.68 5.62
N PRO A 408 -5.69 49.69 5.51
CA PRO A 408 -5.91 50.66 6.59
C PRO A 408 -6.61 50.05 7.81
N VAL A 409 -7.34 48.95 7.63
CA VAL A 409 -7.98 48.20 8.73
C VAL A 409 -7.17 46.94 9.01
N ARG A 410 -6.49 46.91 10.16
CA ARG A 410 -5.72 45.75 10.63
C ARG A 410 -6.38 45.13 11.86
N HIS A 411 -6.55 43.81 11.85
CA HIS A 411 -7.09 43.04 12.95
C HIS A 411 -6.11 41.94 13.36
N ILE A 412 -5.97 41.75 14.68
CA ILE A 412 -5.09 40.73 15.26
C ILE A 412 -5.95 39.75 16.05
N LEU A 413 -5.82 38.47 15.72
CA LEU A 413 -6.40 37.34 16.42
C LEU A 413 -5.30 36.68 17.26
N ILE A 414 -5.41 36.74 18.58
CA ILE A 414 -4.46 36.11 19.49
C ILE A 414 -4.93 34.68 19.74
N ARG A 415 -4.12 33.69 19.37
CA ARG A 415 -4.38 32.27 19.67
C ARG A 415 -4.12 32.01 21.15
N GLN A 416 -5.08 31.37 21.80
CA GLN A 416 -4.95 30.73 23.11
C GLN A 416 -5.14 29.22 22.96
N HIS A 417 -5.01 28.45 24.05
CA HIS A 417 -5.17 26.98 24.02
C HIS A 417 -6.48 26.57 23.30
N GLU A 418 -7.61 27.07 23.80
CA GLU A 418 -8.96 26.83 23.27
C GLU A 418 -9.47 28.01 22.41
N GLY A 419 -8.91 28.16 21.20
CA GLY A 419 -9.38 29.12 20.19
C GLY A 419 -8.79 30.54 20.27
N TYR A 420 -9.54 31.52 19.76
CA TYR A 420 -9.07 32.87 19.47
C TYR A 420 -9.75 33.96 20.30
N VAL A 421 -9.01 35.03 20.56
CA VAL A 421 -9.54 36.31 21.05
C VAL A 421 -9.15 37.44 20.08
N ILE A 422 -10.10 38.30 19.75
CA ILE A 422 -9.85 39.52 18.97
C ILE A 422 -9.12 40.53 19.85
N GLN A 423 -7.96 41.03 19.42
CA GLN A 423 -7.25 42.07 20.16
C GLN A 423 -8.11 43.35 20.24
N ARG A 424 -8.31 43.84 21.46
CA ARG A 424 -8.95 45.11 21.81
C ARG A 424 -8.13 45.78 22.91
N SER A 425 -8.32 47.09 23.11
CA SER A 425 -7.64 47.85 24.17
C SER A 425 -8.23 47.54 25.56
N GLY A 426 -7.92 46.36 26.11
CA GLY A 426 -8.39 45.89 27.41
C GLY A 426 -7.93 44.47 27.72
N ILE A 427 -8.15 44.02 28.96
CA ILE A 427 -7.81 42.65 29.39
C ILE A 427 -8.87 41.69 28.81
N ALA A 428 -8.41 40.64 28.11
CA ALA A 428 -9.27 39.62 27.52
C ALA A 428 -9.94 38.75 28.60
N SER A 429 -11.26 38.60 28.55
CA SER A 429 -11.97 37.68 29.44
C SER A 429 -12.00 36.25 28.87
N PRO A 430 -11.91 35.19 29.69
CA PRO A 430 -11.96 33.81 29.20
C PRO A 430 -13.25 33.46 28.43
N GLN A 431 -14.33 34.22 28.65
CA GLN A 431 -15.63 34.05 27.99
C GLN A 431 -15.67 34.60 26.54
N ASP A 432 -14.68 35.40 26.12
CA ASP A 432 -14.60 35.97 24.76
C ASP A 432 -14.03 35.01 23.69
N ARG A 433 -13.60 33.80 24.09
CA ARG A 433 -12.99 32.80 23.20
C ARG A 433 -13.97 32.28 22.15
N MET A 434 -13.45 32.07 20.93
CA MET A 434 -14.20 31.64 19.75
C MET A 434 -13.37 30.72 18.85
N ASP A 435 -14.03 29.96 17.98
CA ASP A 435 -13.36 29.41 16.79
C ASP A 435 -12.95 30.51 15.79
N LEU A 436 -12.07 30.18 14.85
CA LEU A 436 -11.55 31.11 13.84
C LEU A 436 -12.66 31.80 13.04
N TYR A 437 -13.64 31.02 12.56
CA TYR A 437 -14.71 31.52 11.69
C TYR A 437 -15.63 32.47 12.44
N ALA A 438 -15.96 32.17 13.70
CA ALA A 438 -16.73 33.05 14.56
C ALA A 438 -15.98 34.35 14.90
N ALA A 439 -14.65 34.27 15.11
CA ALA A 439 -13.81 35.45 15.30
C ALA A 439 -13.75 36.33 14.03
N VAL A 440 -13.49 35.74 12.85
CA VAL A 440 -13.47 36.45 11.57
C VAL A 440 -14.84 37.04 11.22
N TRP A 441 -15.94 36.32 11.43
CA TRP A 441 -17.29 36.82 11.18
C TRP A 441 -17.59 38.07 12.02
N ARG A 442 -17.18 38.10 13.30
CA ARG A 442 -17.32 39.27 14.17
C ARG A 442 -16.48 40.47 13.74
N LEU A 443 -15.37 40.29 13.01
CA LEU A 443 -14.55 41.36 12.46
C LEU A 443 -15.15 42.02 11.22
N LEU A 444 -15.82 41.24 10.36
CA LEU A 444 -16.47 41.76 9.15
C LEU A 444 -17.62 42.72 9.50
N LEU A 445 -17.75 43.82 8.73
CA LEU A 445 -18.87 44.76 8.84
C LEU A 445 -20.16 44.19 8.20
N PRO A 446 -21.37 44.64 8.59
CA PRO A 446 -22.63 44.09 8.08
C PRO A 446 -22.73 44.03 6.55
N GLY A 447 -22.35 45.10 5.84
CA GLY A 447 -22.34 45.12 4.37
C GLY A 447 -21.32 44.15 3.75
N GLN A 448 -20.17 43.90 4.41
CA GLN A 448 -19.18 42.93 3.95
C GLN A 448 -19.68 41.49 4.14
N ARG A 449 -20.37 41.22 5.26
CA ARG A 449 -21.06 39.94 5.48
C ARG A 449 -22.16 39.70 4.44
N GLN A 450 -22.85 40.75 4.02
CA GLN A 450 -23.90 40.67 3.00
C GLN A 450 -23.34 40.42 1.59
N LEU A 451 -22.23 41.06 1.20
CA LEU A 451 -21.53 40.77 -0.06
C LEU A 451 -21.03 39.32 -0.12
N LEU A 452 -20.47 38.82 1.00
CA LEU A 452 -20.04 37.43 1.15
C LEU A 452 -21.19 36.43 1.39
N GLY A 453 -22.46 36.85 1.35
CA GLY A 453 -23.63 35.98 1.60
C GLY A 453 -23.82 35.51 3.06
N VAL A 454 -22.86 35.75 3.95
CA VAL A 454 -22.84 35.31 5.37
C VAL A 454 -23.48 36.31 6.35
N ALA A 455 -24.46 37.11 5.90
CA ALA A 455 -25.17 38.04 6.77
C ALA A 455 -25.91 37.33 7.93
N GLN A 456 -26.36 36.10 7.69
CA GLN A 456 -26.93 35.17 8.67
C GLN A 456 -25.98 33.95 8.87
N GLY A 457 -26.21 33.15 9.91
CA GLY A 457 -25.49 31.89 10.15
C GLY A 457 -24.09 32.01 10.79
N GLY A 458 -23.58 33.22 11.02
CA GLY A 458 -22.38 33.44 11.83
C GLY A 458 -21.10 32.79 11.27
N GLY A 459 -20.25 32.29 12.17
CA GLY A 459 -19.04 31.56 11.80
C GLY A 459 -19.31 30.26 11.02
N ALA A 460 -20.46 29.59 11.26
CA ALA A 460 -20.82 28.38 10.53
C ALA A 460 -21.02 28.64 9.02
N ALA A 461 -21.56 29.80 8.64
CA ALA A 461 -21.71 30.18 7.24
C ALA A 461 -20.34 30.40 6.54
N LEU A 462 -19.38 31.06 7.21
CA LEU A 462 -18.00 31.16 6.70
C LEU A 462 -17.33 29.77 6.60
N ARG A 463 -17.56 28.88 7.57
CA ARG A 463 -17.07 27.50 7.55
C ARG A 463 -17.63 26.70 6.36
N GLN A 464 -18.90 26.92 6.00
CA GLN A 464 -19.51 26.32 4.81
C GLN A 464 -18.89 26.84 3.51
N LEU A 465 -18.62 28.16 3.38
CA LEU A 465 -17.94 28.71 2.19
C LEU A 465 -16.51 28.17 2.00
N VAL A 466 -15.76 27.95 3.09
CA VAL A 466 -14.44 27.29 3.01
C VAL A 466 -14.58 25.81 2.63
N ARG A 467 -15.59 25.10 3.14
CA ARG A 467 -15.87 23.68 2.81
C ARG A 467 -16.41 23.46 1.39
N ALA A 468 -16.86 24.51 0.72
CA ALA A 468 -17.33 24.49 -0.67
C ALA A 468 -16.21 24.75 -1.70
N GLN A 469 -15.09 25.34 -1.27
CA GLN A 469 -13.89 25.49 -2.11
C GLN A 469 -13.12 24.16 -2.22
N PRO A 470 -12.39 23.93 -3.34
CA PRO A 470 -11.36 22.89 -3.40
C PRO A 470 -10.22 23.20 -2.42
N LEU A 471 -9.52 22.17 -1.95
CA LEU A 471 -8.31 22.38 -1.15
C LEU A 471 -7.17 22.95 -2.02
N PRO A 472 -6.33 23.85 -1.49
CA PRO A 472 -5.08 24.23 -2.12
C PRO A 472 -4.15 23.03 -2.34
N SER A 473 -3.27 23.09 -3.35
CA SER A 473 -2.34 22.01 -3.68
C SER A 473 -1.41 21.66 -2.50
N ARG A 474 -0.95 20.40 -2.42
CA ARG A 474 -0.08 19.91 -1.33
C ARG A 474 1.19 20.77 -1.17
N GLN A 475 1.77 21.27 -2.27
CA GLN A 475 2.86 22.23 -2.23
C GLN A 475 2.44 23.52 -1.52
N ARG A 476 1.30 24.10 -1.88
CA ARG A 476 0.83 25.37 -1.30
C ARG A 476 0.50 25.24 0.19
N VAL A 477 -0.02 24.10 0.64
CA VAL A 477 -0.22 23.80 2.07
C VAL A 477 1.14 23.66 2.80
N SER A 478 2.16 23.09 2.16
CA SER A 478 3.52 23.02 2.72
C SER A 478 4.14 24.40 2.92
N GLU A 479 4.11 25.24 1.88
CA GLU A 479 4.60 26.63 1.93
C GLU A 479 3.92 27.43 3.06
N LEU A 480 2.60 27.27 3.19
CA LEU A 480 1.77 27.95 4.17
C LEU A 480 2.16 27.60 5.62
N LEU A 481 2.43 26.32 5.90
CA LEU A 481 2.76 25.84 7.26
C LEU A 481 4.24 26.01 7.64
N GLY A 482 5.01 26.75 6.85
CA GLY A 482 6.47 26.89 7.03
C GLY A 482 7.24 25.57 6.83
N LEU A 483 6.58 24.55 6.28
CA LEU A 483 7.20 23.28 5.92
C LEU A 483 7.95 23.54 4.61
N ALA A 484 9.27 23.76 4.73
CA ALA A 484 10.15 24.00 3.60
C ALA A 484 9.85 23.02 2.46
N PRO A 485 9.85 23.47 1.19
CA PRO A 485 9.65 22.57 0.07
C PRO A 485 10.74 21.50 0.16
N VAL A 486 10.33 20.26 0.38
CA VAL A 486 11.18 19.11 0.08
C VAL A 486 11.53 19.30 -1.39
N GLN A 487 12.82 19.53 -1.66
CA GLN A 487 13.35 19.40 -3.01
C GLN A 487 12.99 17.99 -3.44
N VAL A 488 11.98 17.85 -4.29
CA VAL A 488 11.77 16.64 -5.08
C VAL A 488 12.77 16.71 -6.24
N THR A 489 14.06 16.76 -5.87
CA THR A 489 14.94 15.69 -6.32
C THR A 489 14.16 14.40 -6.08
N ALA A 490 13.57 13.87 -7.13
CA ALA A 490 13.27 12.45 -7.18
C ALA A 490 14.62 11.78 -6.91
N VAL A 491 14.77 11.30 -5.68
CA VAL A 491 15.82 10.40 -5.24
C VAL A 491 15.23 9.01 -5.52
N PRO A 492 15.43 8.42 -6.70
CA PRO A 492 15.48 6.97 -6.76
C PRO A 492 16.58 6.50 -5.79
N ALA A 493 16.53 5.24 -5.37
CA ALA A 493 17.34 4.71 -4.26
C ALA A 493 18.87 4.96 -4.38
N SER A 494 19.36 5.30 -5.57
CA SER A 494 20.74 5.71 -5.87
C SER A 494 21.31 6.87 -5.03
N ALA A 495 20.50 7.84 -4.56
CA ALA A 495 21.04 9.11 -4.06
C ALA A 495 21.22 9.25 -2.52
N GLN A 496 21.10 8.17 -1.74
CA GLN A 496 21.46 8.18 -0.30
C GLN A 496 22.94 7.84 0.00
N TYR A 497 23.74 7.46 -1.00
CA TYR A 497 25.18 7.18 -0.84
C TYR A 497 26.09 8.42 -1.02
N ALA A 498 25.53 9.61 -1.18
CA ALA A 498 26.26 10.82 -1.54
C ALA A 498 26.78 11.68 -0.36
N GLN A 499 27.19 11.08 0.78
CA GLN A 499 27.87 11.85 1.84
C GLN A 499 28.80 11.09 2.82
N ALA A 500 29.68 10.24 2.28
CA ALA A 500 30.98 9.94 2.90
C ALA A 500 32.04 9.97 1.79
N GLY A 501 32.95 10.94 1.83
CA GLY A 501 33.61 11.41 0.61
C GLY A 501 34.87 10.65 0.19
N LEU A 502 34.97 10.40 -1.12
CA LEU A 502 36.21 10.59 -1.89
C LEU A 502 35.89 11.25 -3.24
N ARG A 503 36.91 11.69 -3.98
CA ARG A 503 36.77 12.67 -5.08
C ARG A 503 36.26 12.05 -6.40
N GLY A 504 35.30 12.75 -7.01
CA GLY A 504 34.87 12.55 -8.39
C GLY A 504 33.35 12.68 -8.50
N GLY A 505 32.77 13.46 -9.42
CA GLY A 505 33.46 14.26 -10.44
C GLY A 505 32.57 14.71 -11.60
N GLY A 506 31.24 14.73 -11.41
CA GLY A 506 30.27 14.97 -12.47
C GLY A 506 30.01 13.73 -13.32
N ASP A 507 28.73 13.34 -13.42
CA ASP A 507 28.13 13.26 -14.75
C ASP A 507 26.62 13.52 -14.66
N VAL A 508 26.08 14.22 -15.65
CA VAL A 508 24.64 14.47 -15.77
C VAL A 508 24.09 13.37 -16.67
N ASN A 509 23.19 12.51 -16.16
CA ASN A 509 22.79 11.27 -16.84
C ASN A 509 22.35 11.52 -18.31
N PRO A 510 23.16 11.14 -19.33
CA PRO A 510 22.92 11.60 -20.71
C PRO A 510 21.77 10.90 -21.44
N MET A 511 21.20 9.82 -20.89
CA MET A 511 20.34 8.89 -21.63
C MET A 511 19.02 9.51 -22.15
N LEU A 512 18.58 10.63 -21.59
CA LEU A 512 17.28 11.25 -21.89
C LEU A 512 17.24 12.10 -23.18
N THR A 513 18.35 12.26 -23.91
CA THR A 513 18.40 13.03 -25.18
C THR A 513 18.54 12.17 -26.44
N GLY A 514 18.75 10.86 -26.30
CA GLY A 514 18.82 9.93 -27.44
C GLY A 514 17.45 9.55 -27.99
N SER A 515 17.40 9.20 -29.29
CA SER A 515 16.21 8.62 -29.91
C SER A 515 15.83 7.28 -29.27
N VAL A 516 14.58 6.85 -29.49
CA VAL A 516 14.08 5.52 -29.05
C VAL A 516 15.04 4.39 -29.47
N VAL A 517 15.55 4.45 -30.70
CA VAL A 517 16.48 3.45 -31.27
C VAL A 517 17.81 3.43 -30.53
N GLU A 518 18.38 4.60 -30.22
CA GLU A 518 19.65 4.71 -29.48
C GLU A 518 19.52 4.28 -28.02
N ARG A 519 18.37 4.57 -27.38
CA ARG A 519 18.06 4.13 -26.01
C ARG A 519 17.87 2.61 -25.92
N VAL A 520 17.17 1.99 -26.88
CA VAL A 520 17.09 0.51 -26.96
C VAL A 520 18.48 -0.09 -27.16
N ARG A 521 19.30 0.44 -28.08
CA ARG A 521 20.69 -0.04 -28.28
C ARG A 521 21.58 0.15 -27.04
N SER A 522 21.34 1.19 -26.22
CA SER A 522 22.05 1.36 -24.94
C SER A 522 21.71 0.25 -23.95
N LEU A 523 20.43 -0.10 -23.80
CA LEU A 523 19.98 -1.20 -22.94
C LEU A 523 20.47 -2.56 -23.46
N TYR A 524 20.20 -2.83 -24.75
CA TYR A 524 20.37 -4.11 -25.43
C TYR A 524 21.35 -3.98 -26.62
N PRO A 525 22.68 -3.83 -26.38
CA PRO A 525 23.67 -3.53 -27.41
C PRO A 525 24.03 -4.70 -28.34
N GLN A 526 23.29 -5.82 -28.24
CA GLN A 526 23.53 -7.07 -28.97
C GLN A 526 22.38 -7.43 -29.93
N LEU A 527 21.26 -6.69 -29.91
CA LEU A 527 20.17 -6.89 -30.88
C LEU A 527 20.62 -6.44 -32.28
N ASP A 528 20.32 -7.24 -33.30
CA ASP A 528 20.49 -6.82 -34.69
C ASP A 528 19.43 -5.78 -35.11
N ASP A 529 19.61 -5.10 -36.24
CA ASP A 529 18.70 -4.01 -36.66
C ASP A 529 17.26 -4.47 -36.97
N LYS A 530 17.05 -5.76 -37.22
CA LYS A 530 15.73 -6.37 -37.46
C LYS A 530 15.05 -6.78 -36.15
N GLU A 531 15.81 -7.35 -35.22
CA GLU A 531 15.37 -7.64 -33.84
C GLU A 531 15.08 -6.34 -33.07
N LEU A 532 15.89 -5.30 -33.28
CA LEU A 532 15.72 -3.96 -32.74
C LEU A 532 14.40 -3.34 -33.24
N ALA A 533 14.10 -3.47 -34.53
CA ALA A 533 12.84 -3.03 -35.11
C ALA A 533 11.64 -3.81 -34.52
N ALA A 534 11.75 -5.14 -34.41
CA ALA A 534 10.72 -5.98 -33.80
C ALA A 534 10.48 -5.64 -32.32
N PHE A 535 11.54 -5.44 -31.53
CA PHE A 535 11.46 -5.02 -30.13
C PHE A 535 10.74 -3.67 -29.99
N VAL A 536 11.03 -2.71 -30.87
CA VAL A 536 10.32 -1.43 -30.91
C VAL A 536 8.85 -1.60 -31.27
N SER A 537 8.51 -2.37 -32.31
CA SER A 537 7.11 -2.51 -32.76
C SER A 537 6.24 -3.37 -31.85
N GLU A 538 6.78 -4.44 -31.27
CA GLU A 538 6.00 -5.42 -30.49
C GLU A 538 5.96 -5.11 -28.99
N ARG A 539 7.02 -4.47 -28.44
CA ARG A 539 7.23 -4.40 -26.99
C ARG A 539 7.24 -2.99 -26.39
N LEU A 540 7.51 -1.96 -27.19
CA LEU A 540 7.44 -0.57 -26.74
C LEU A 540 6.05 0.06 -26.93
N GLY A 541 5.21 -0.53 -27.80
CA GLY A 541 3.80 -0.16 -27.96
C GLY A 541 3.60 1.29 -28.40
N SER A 542 2.53 1.91 -27.90
CA SER A 542 2.20 3.32 -28.17
C SER A 542 3.04 4.33 -27.38
N GLU A 543 3.74 3.91 -26.32
CA GLU A 543 4.43 4.81 -25.38
C GLU A 543 5.92 4.45 -25.15
N PRO A 544 6.77 4.41 -26.21
CA PRO A 544 8.13 3.87 -26.11
C PRO A 544 9.02 4.54 -25.07
N SER A 545 8.89 5.86 -24.90
CA SER A 545 9.72 6.65 -24.00
C SER A 545 9.49 6.30 -22.52
N THR A 546 8.27 5.89 -22.16
CA THR A 546 7.92 5.51 -20.77
C THR A 546 8.42 4.11 -20.43
N VAL A 547 8.23 3.15 -21.35
CA VAL A 547 8.72 1.77 -21.23
C VAL A 547 10.25 1.76 -21.16
N LEU A 548 10.93 2.57 -21.97
CA LEU A 548 12.38 2.71 -21.91
C LEU A 548 12.88 3.36 -20.61
N ALA A 549 12.22 4.43 -20.13
CA ALA A 549 12.61 5.05 -18.86
C ALA A 549 12.45 4.09 -17.68
N ARG A 550 11.42 3.22 -17.71
CA ARG A 550 11.26 2.13 -16.74
C ARG A 550 12.39 1.11 -16.85
N LEU A 551 12.68 0.58 -18.04
CA LEU A 551 13.74 -0.42 -18.24
C LEU A 551 15.14 0.13 -17.87
N GLU A 552 15.42 1.40 -18.16
CA GLU A 552 16.63 2.10 -17.70
C GLU A 552 16.71 2.20 -16.17
N THR A 553 15.57 2.39 -15.50
CA THR A 553 15.46 2.45 -14.04
C THR A 553 15.62 1.07 -13.40
N ASP A 554 14.92 0.05 -13.92
CA ASP A 554 14.98 -1.34 -13.44
C ASP A 554 16.42 -1.89 -13.55
N LEU A 555 17.12 -1.58 -14.65
CA LEU A 555 18.54 -1.90 -14.86
C LEU A 555 19.48 -1.14 -13.91
N ALA A 556 19.17 0.11 -13.58
CA ALA A 556 19.96 0.89 -12.62
C ALA A 556 19.77 0.38 -11.17
N ILE A 557 18.56 -0.06 -10.81
CA ILE A 557 18.27 -0.71 -9.53
C ILE A 557 19.02 -2.04 -9.44
N LEU A 558 18.87 -2.92 -10.42
CA LEU A 558 19.57 -4.22 -10.47
C LEU A 558 21.08 -4.06 -10.33
N ARG A 559 21.66 -3.07 -11.02
CA ARG A 559 23.09 -2.72 -10.89
C ARG A 559 23.49 -2.32 -9.48
N ASN A 560 22.67 -1.50 -8.81
CA ASN A 560 22.95 -1.03 -7.46
C ASN A 560 22.80 -2.16 -6.43
N GLU A 561 21.75 -2.98 -6.53
CA GLU A 561 21.55 -4.18 -5.69
C GLU A 561 22.73 -5.15 -5.81
N LEU A 562 23.14 -5.48 -7.04
CA LEU A 562 24.25 -6.38 -7.31
C LEU A 562 25.63 -5.80 -6.95
N ALA A 563 25.83 -4.49 -7.11
CA ALA A 563 27.03 -3.81 -6.65
C ALA A 563 27.15 -3.86 -5.13
N ILE A 564 26.07 -3.54 -4.40
CA ILE A 564 26.01 -3.63 -2.93
C ILE A 564 26.32 -5.06 -2.49
N TRP A 565 25.61 -6.06 -3.00
CA TRP A 565 25.80 -7.48 -2.62
C TRP A 565 27.20 -8.02 -2.96
N SER A 566 27.82 -7.59 -4.08
CA SER A 566 29.23 -7.91 -4.38
C SER A 566 30.21 -7.18 -3.45
N ALA A 567 29.80 -6.05 -2.87
CA ALA A 567 30.55 -5.26 -1.89
C ALA A 567 30.15 -5.54 -0.44
N GLU A 568 29.28 -6.53 -0.16
CA GLU A 568 29.00 -7.08 1.18
C GLU A 568 30.16 -7.94 1.73
N GLY A 569 31.38 -7.44 1.50
CA GLY A 569 32.63 -7.87 2.08
C GLY A 569 33.36 -6.74 2.82
N LEU A 570 32.66 -5.65 3.17
CA LEU A 570 33.19 -4.50 3.90
C LEU A 570 32.52 -4.30 5.27
N SER A 571 32.15 -5.41 5.92
CA SER A 571 31.71 -5.39 7.32
C SER A 571 32.83 -4.87 8.22
N THR A 572 32.62 -3.73 8.89
CA THR A 572 33.59 -3.15 9.83
C THR A 572 33.60 -3.86 11.19
N GLN A 573 33.41 -5.19 11.18
CA GLN A 573 33.47 -6.11 12.32
C GLN A 573 34.06 -7.47 11.86
N ALA A 574 35.17 -7.42 11.12
CA ALA A 574 36.08 -8.57 11.03
C ALA A 574 36.94 -8.58 12.30
N ASP A 575 36.56 -9.40 13.28
CA ASP A 575 37.26 -9.49 14.57
C ASP A 575 38.61 -10.23 14.44
N SER A 576 38.88 -10.91 13.31
CA SER A 576 40.20 -11.41 12.92
C SER A 576 40.67 -10.89 11.56
N SER A 577 41.98 -10.96 11.31
CA SER A 577 42.56 -10.67 10.00
C SER A 577 42.32 -11.78 8.97
N GLN A 578 41.86 -12.96 9.38
CA GLN A 578 41.55 -14.07 8.47
C GLN A 578 40.18 -13.86 7.81
N ASP A 579 39.17 -13.42 8.58
CA ASP A 579 37.83 -13.13 8.05
C ASP A 579 37.92 -12.09 6.93
N ALA A 580 38.66 -11.00 7.15
CA ALA A 580 38.84 -9.93 6.16
C ALA A 580 39.56 -10.39 4.87
N MET A 581 40.44 -11.39 4.96
CA MET A 581 41.13 -11.96 3.81
C MET A 581 40.23 -12.92 3.03
N GLN A 582 39.56 -13.84 3.73
CA GLN A 582 38.62 -14.80 3.14
C GLN A 582 37.43 -14.10 2.46
N ILE A 583 36.98 -12.99 3.03
CA ILE A 583 35.96 -12.11 2.45
C ILE A 583 36.46 -11.38 1.19
N ALA A 584 37.72 -10.95 1.16
CA ALA A 584 38.32 -10.33 -0.02
C ALA A 584 38.51 -11.33 -1.17
N GLU A 585 38.81 -12.59 -0.85
CA GLU A 585 38.96 -13.70 -1.82
C GLU A 585 37.64 -14.06 -2.51
N GLN A 586 36.48 -13.95 -1.83
CA GLN A 586 35.16 -14.21 -2.42
C GLN A 586 34.60 -13.04 -3.27
N ARG A 587 35.27 -11.90 -3.30
CA ARG A 587 34.76 -10.71 -4.01
C ARG A 587 34.73 -10.88 -5.54
N PRO A 588 35.76 -11.41 -6.23
CA PRO A 588 35.72 -11.57 -7.69
C PRO A 588 34.62 -12.54 -8.15
N ALA A 589 34.40 -13.63 -7.40
CA ALA A 589 33.31 -14.58 -7.57
C ALA A 589 31.94 -13.89 -7.59
N ARG A 590 31.65 -13.08 -6.57
CA ARG A 590 30.42 -12.28 -6.48
C ARG A 590 30.32 -11.23 -7.60
N GLU A 591 31.41 -10.54 -7.93
CA GLU A 591 31.43 -9.58 -9.04
C GLU A 591 31.16 -10.25 -10.41
N GLN A 592 31.63 -11.49 -10.61
CA GLN A 592 31.34 -12.31 -11.80
C GLN A 592 29.88 -12.80 -11.85
N PHE A 593 29.31 -13.23 -10.72
CA PHE A 593 27.89 -13.58 -10.61
C PHE A 593 26.99 -12.37 -10.93
N SER A 594 27.31 -11.21 -10.34
CA SER A 594 26.67 -9.92 -10.60
C SER A 594 26.77 -9.48 -12.07
N ALA A 595 27.93 -9.68 -12.71
CA ALA A 595 28.09 -9.39 -14.13
C ALA A 595 27.19 -10.29 -15.00
N LYS A 596 27.09 -11.59 -14.68
CA LYS A 596 26.25 -12.52 -15.45
C LYS A 596 24.76 -12.21 -15.34
N LEU A 597 24.27 -11.86 -14.14
CA LEU A 597 22.88 -11.43 -13.96
C LEU A 597 22.55 -10.16 -14.75
N GLN A 598 23.44 -9.16 -14.75
CA GLN A 598 23.26 -7.96 -15.57
C GLN A 598 23.24 -8.27 -17.08
N ASP A 599 24.14 -9.14 -17.54
CA ASP A 599 24.26 -9.44 -18.97
C ASP A 599 23.14 -10.34 -19.49
N ILE A 600 22.58 -11.21 -18.65
CA ILE A 600 21.34 -11.95 -18.95
C ILE A 600 20.14 -10.99 -18.96
N TRP A 601 19.99 -10.10 -17.96
CA TRP A 601 18.94 -9.06 -17.96
C TRP A 601 18.99 -8.19 -19.23
N ARG A 602 20.20 -7.82 -19.66
CA ARG A 602 20.47 -7.06 -20.89
C ARG A 602 20.50 -7.91 -22.16
N ARG A 603 20.15 -9.19 -22.10
CA ARG A 603 20.08 -10.12 -23.25
C ARG A 603 21.35 -10.13 -24.10
N LYS A 604 22.52 -10.00 -23.45
CA LYS A 604 23.80 -10.03 -24.17
C LYS A 604 24.31 -11.44 -24.46
N SER A 605 23.80 -12.42 -23.71
CA SER A 605 24.35 -13.78 -23.64
C SER A 605 23.86 -14.66 -24.78
N VAL A 606 24.26 -14.34 -26.01
CA VAL A 606 24.28 -15.33 -27.10
C VAL A 606 25.11 -16.51 -26.59
N SER A 607 24.49 -17.68 -26.41
CA SER A 607 25.23 -18.81 -25.85
C SER A 607 26.27 -19.29 -26.86
N ARG A 608 27.51 -19.53 -26.38
CA ARG A 608 28.61 -20.08 -27.20
C ARG A 608 28.34 -21.52 -27.70
N TRP A 609 27.18 -22.08 -27.36
CA TRP A 609 26.80 -23.49 -27.52
C TRP A 609 25.50 -23.67 -28.33
N GLY A 610 24.89 -22.60 -28.83
CA GLY A 610 23.79 -22.66 -29.81
C GLY A 610 22.36 -22.77 -29.25
N TYR A 611 22.19 -22.88 -27.93
CA TYR A 611 20.88 -22.82 -27.26
C TYR A 611 20.52 -21.35 -26.92
N GLY A 612 19.23 -21.01 -26.94
CA GLY A 612 18.75 -19.62 -26.98
C GLY A 612 18.86 -18.79 -25.69
N ASP A 613 18.46 -17.52 -25.76
CA ASP A 613 18.66 -16.45 -24.75
C ASP A 613 17.86 -16.61 -23.43
N TYR A 614 17.38 -17.81 -23.13
CA TYR A 614 16.42 -18.10 -22.04
C TYR A 614 17.03 -18.92 -20.88
N HIS A 615 18.32 -19.25 -20.97
CA HIS A 615 19.02 -20.13 -20.04
C HIS A 615 20.05 -19.39 -19.16
N PHE A 616 19.83 -19.42 -17.85
CA PHE A 616 20.81 -19.08 -16.83
C PHE A 616 21.42 -20.36 -16.26
N SER A 617 22.73 -20.53 -16.41
CA SER A 617 23.51 -21.52 -15.65
C SER A 617 24.69 -20.83 -14.98
N HIS A 618 24.95 -21.11 -13.70
CA HIS A 618 26.15 -20.61 -13.02
C HIS A 618 26.70 -21.61 -12.00
N HIS A 619 28.02 -21.59 -11.84
CA HIS A 619 28.72 -22.31 -10.79
C HIS A 619 29.06 -21.33 -9.66
N VAL A 620 28.51 -21.55 -8.48
CA VAL A 620 28.63 -20.68 -7.32
C VAL A 620 29.92 -21.02 -6.56
N ASP A 621 30.83 -20.04 -6.54
CA ASP A 621 32.19 -20.11 -6.00
C ASP A 621 32.38 -19.17 -4.78
N PHE A 622 31.29 -18.82 -4.12
CA PHE A 622 31.24 -17.94 -2.94
C PHE A 622 30.31 -18.49 -1.84
N THR A 623 30.49 -18.05 -0.60
CA THR A 623 29.60 -18.40 0.53
C THR A 623 28.66 -17.26 0.90
N GLY A 624 27.63 -17.57 1.68
CA GLY A 624 26.58 -16.63 2.10
C GLY A 624 25.32 -16.71 1.22
N GLU A 625 24.45 -15.72 1.38
CA GLU A 625 23.15 -15.70 0.67
C GLU A 625 23.29 -15.17 -0.76
N LEU A 626 22.56 -15.77 -1.71
CA LEU A 626 22.41 -15.24 -3.07
C LEU A 626 21.68 -13.88 -3.05
N PRO A 627 21.88 -13.02 -4.06
CA PRO A 627 21.38 -11.65 -4.02
C PRO A 627 19.86 -11.62 -4.12
N ARG A 628 19.20 -10.85 -3.25
CA ARG A 628 17.79 -10.51 -3.40
C ARG A 628 17.63 -9.40 -4.43
N LEU A 629 16.88 -9.64 -5.49
CA LEU A 629 16.72 -8.72 -6.63
C LEU A 629 15.30 -8.18 -6.68
N SER A 630 15.16 -6.89 -6.97
CA SER A 630 13.87 -6.26 -7.28
C SER A 630 13.49 -6.40 -8.77
N ALA A 631 14.46 -6.70 -9.64
CA ALA A 631 14.25 -6.90 -11.08
C ALA A 631 13.72 -8.31 -11.39
N ARG A 632 12.77 -8.40 -12.33
CA ARG A 632 12.22 -9.68 -12.82
C ARG A 632 12.94 -10.17 -14.07
N PHE A 633 13.03 -11.49 -14.19
CA PHE A 633 13.68 -12.20 -15.29
C PHE A 633 12.64 -13.00 -16.11
N ASP A 634 11.57 -12.34 -16.56
CA ASP A 634 10.37 -12.96 -17.17
C ASP A 634 10.60 -13.77 -18.47
N TYR A 635 11.83 -13.84 -18.98
CA TYR A 635 12.21 -14.61 -20.17
C TYR A 635 13.21 -15.73 -19.86
N VAL A 636 13.65 -15.89 -18.60
CA VAL A 636 14.48 -17.03 -18.19
C VAL A 636 13.58 -18.23 -17.96
N THR A 637 13.72 -19.25 -18.81
CA THR A 637 12.98 -20.52 -18.75
C THR A 637 13.81 -21.66 -18.17
N GLU A 638 15.13 -21.53 -18.13
CA GLU A 638 16.03 -22.54 -17.59
C GLU A 638 16.96 -21.88 -16.57
N LEU A 639 17.03 -22.42 -15.36
CA LEU A 639 17.80 -21.89 -14.24
C LEU A 639 18.59 -23.03 -13.57
N ILE A 640 19.91 -23.00 -13.71
CA ILE A 640 20.84 -24.02 -13.21
C ILE A 640 21.84 -23.36 -12.25
N LEU A 641 21.92 -23.89 -11.04
CA LEU A 641 22.88 -23.47 -10.01
C LEU A 641 23.61 -24.69 -9.44
N THR A 642 24.93 -24.67 -9.47
CA THR A 642 25.79 -25.72 -8.88
C THR A 642 26.81 -25.06 -7.95
N VAL A 643 27.39 -25.80 -6.99
CA VAL A 643 28.39 -25.26 -6.05
C VAL A 643 29.51 -26.30 -5.84
N GLU A 644 30.77 -25.88 -5.78
CA GLU A 644 31.91 -26.73 -5.38
C GLU A 644 32.22 -26.59 -3.87
N THR A 645 31.93 -25.44 -3.28
CA THR A 645 32.23 -25.15 -1.87
C THR A 645 30.96 -24.97 -1.03
N PRO A 646 30.72 -25.79 0.00
CA PRO A 646 29.52 -25.67 0.84
C PRO A 646 29.50 -24.33 1.59
N GLY A 647 28.33 -23.67 1.62
CA GLY A 647 28.13 -22.40 2.33
C GLY A 647 27.31 -21.36 1.58
N ALA A 648 26.96 -21.59 0.31
CA ALA A 648 25.95 -20.82 -0.40
C ALA A 648 24.54 -21.12 0.16
N ARG A 649 23.67 -20.11 0.22
CA ARG A 649 22.25 -20.23 0.63
C ARG A 649 21.33 -19.50 -0.33
N ILE A 650 20.19 -20.11 -0.67
CA ILE A 650 19.34 -19.62 -1.76
C ILE A 650 18.53 -18.35 -1.44
N GLY A 651 18.10 -18.19 -0.19
CA GLY A 651 17.29 -17.03 0.25
C GLY A 651 16.05 -16.79 -0.62
N ALA A 652 15.77 -15.52 -0.92
CA ALA A 652 14.64 -15.10 -1.76
C ALA A 652 14.97 -15.01 -3.28
N PHE A 653 16.06 -15.64 -3.74
CA PHE A 653 16.56 -15.49 -5.12
C PHE A 653 15.54 -15.89 -6.20
N PHE A 654 14.77 -16.96 -5.98
CA PHE A 654 13.81 -17.48 -6.98
C PHE A 654 12.56 -16.62 -7.18
N ASP A 655 12.25 -15.67 -6.29
CA ASP A 655 11.13 -14.72 -6.46
C ASP A 655 11.28 -13.87 -7.76
N SER A 656 12.52 -13.74 -8.26
CA SER A 656 12.87 -12.98 -9.46
C SER A 656 12.63 -13.75 -10.78
N PHE A 657 12.36 -15.06 -10.74
CA PHE A 657 12.38 -15.98 -11.90
C PHE A 657 11.02 -16.69 -12.15
N PRO A 658 9.97 -15.94 -12.55
CA PRO A 658 8.57 -16.39 -12.52
C PRO A 658 8.17 -17.39 -13.62
N ASN A 659 8.97 -17.52 -14.70
CA ASN A 659 8.61 -18.26 -15.91
C ASN A 659 9.55 -19.46 -16.18
N VAL A 660 10.27 -19.91 -15.16
CA VAL A 660 11.16 -21.07 -15.24
C VAL A 660 10.36 -22.35 -15.51
N GLN A 661 10.89 -23.17 -16.41
CA GLN A 661 10.39 -24.48 -16.83
C GLN A 661 11.34 -25.60 -16.40
N TYR A 662 12.65 -25.33 -16.41
CA TYR A 662 13.71 -26.21 -15.89
C TYR A 662 14.44 -25.52 -14.73
N LEU A 663 14.26 -26.01 -13.51
CA LEU A 663 15.01 -25.56 -12.34
C LEU A 663 15.92 -26.69 -11.86
N MET A 664 17.24 -26.44 -11.88
CA MET A 664 18.24 -27.34 -11.31
C MET A 664 19.09 -26.60 -10.26
N VAL A 665 19.21 -27.22 -9.09
CA VAL A 665 20.04 -26.77 -7.98
C VAL A 665 20.80 -27.97 -7.42
N THR A 666 22.11 -27.84 -7.25
CA THR A 666 22.95 -28.89 -6.64
C THR A 666 23.85 -28.29 -5.55
N GLY A 667 23.78 -28.83 -4.33
CA GLY A 667 24.65 -28.49 -3.19
C GLY A 667 24.38 -27.15 -2.49
N ILE A 668 23.46 -26.32 -3.00
CA ILE A 668 23.15 -25.00 -2.39
C ILE A 668 22.13 -25.18 -1.27
N LYS A 669 22.52 -24.81 -0.05
CA LYS A 669 21.68 -25.02 1.13
C LYS A 669 20.38 -24.23 1.08
N MET A 670 19.29 -24.93 1.38
CA MET A 670 17.98 -24.37 1.68
C MET A 670 17.69 -24.52 3.19
N GLU A 671 17.02 -23.53 3.79
CA GLU A 671 16.56 -23.59 5.19
C GLU A 671 15.06 -23.93 5.28
N ASP A 672 14.32 -23.66 4.20
CA ASP A 672 12.91 -23.97 3.95
C ASP A 672 12.74 -24.18 2.43
N PHE A 673 11.64 -24.82 2.00
CA PHE A 673 11.32 -24.92 0.56
C PHE A 673 11.05 -23.52 -0.05
N PRO A 674 11.80 -23.06 -1.08
CA PRO A 674 11.69 -21.69 -1.57
C PRO A 674 10.33 -21.35 -2.21
N SER A 675 9.56 -20.47 -1.57
CA SER A 675 8.19 -20.14 -2.00
C SER A 675 8.08 -19.54 -3.41
N GLY A 676 9.16 -18.96 -3.95
CA GLY A 676 9.27 -18.53 -5.35
C GLY A 676 9.01 -19.66 -6.36
N ILE A 677 9.31 -20.92 -6.02
CA ILE A 677 9.05 -22.09 -6.88
C ILE A 677 7.54 -22.27 -7.11
N PHE A 678 6.68 -22.00 -6.11
CA PHE A 678 5.23 -22.04 -6.27
C PHE A 678 4.66 -20.92 -7.18
N GLN A 679 5.50 -19.95 -7.57
CA GLN A 679 5.16 -18.91 -8.53
C GLN A 679 5.49 -19.32 -9.99
N MET A 680 6.30 -20.36 -10.19
CA MET A 680 6.76 -20.83 -11.51
C MET A 680 5.64 -21.61 -12.24
N ARG A 681 4.68 -20.88 -12.82
CA ARG A 681 3.46 -21.45 -13.44
C ARG A 681 3.68 -22.33 -14.68
N GLN A 682 4.93 -22.55 -15.10
CA GLN A 682 5.30 -23.36 -16.26
C GLN A 682 6.39 -24.40 -15.90
N LEU A 683 6.64 -24.65 -14.60
CA LEU A 683 7.68 -25.55 -14.13
C LEU A 683 7.39 -27.00 -14.56
N ARG A 684 8.27 -27.56 -15.40
CA ARG A 684 8.20 -28.93 -15.94
C ARG A 684 9.23 -29.86 -15.29
N GLN A 685 10.38 -29.34 -14.90
CA GLN A 685 11.45 -30.14 -14.31
C GLN A 685 12.00 -29.41 -13.10
N LEU A 686 12.01 -30.09 -11.95
CA LEU A 686 12.52 -29.59 -10.68
C LEU A 686 13.56 -30.58 -10.15
N VAL A 687 14.82 -30.14 -10.11
CA VAL A 687 15.96 -30.88 -9.55
C VAL A 687 16.53 -30.07 -8.40
N LEU A 688 16.36 -30.54 -7.17
CA LEU A 688 16.96 -29.98 -5.96
C LEU A 688 17.81 -31.08 -5.30
N ASP A 689 19.06 -31.22 -5.71
CA ASP A 689 19.97 -32.29 -5.29
C ASP A 689 20.97 -31.77 -4.23
N ASP A 690 21.24 -32.55 -3.17
CA ASP A 690 22.13 -32.18 -2.05
C ASP A 690 21.84 -30.77 -1.47
N CYS A 691 20.58 -30.37 -1.43
CA CYS A 691 20.17 -29.01 -1.04
C CYS A 691 19.96 -28.86 0.49
N SER A 692 20.18 -29.93 1.28
CA SER A 692 19.83 -30.01 2.70
C SER A 692 18.35 -29.71 3.00
N LEU A 693 17.45 -30.01 2.06
CA LEU A 693 16.03 -29.66 2.13
C LEU A 693 15.25 -30.55 3.10
N GLU A 694 14.49 -29.94 4.01
CA GLU A 694 13.46 -30.60 4.82
C GLU A 694 12.06 -30.23 4.29
N LEU A 695 11.07 -31.13 4.39
CA LEU A 695 9.68 -30.86 4.00
C LEU A 695 8.70 -30.97 5.18
N SER A 696 8.03 -29.85 5.46
CA SER A 696 6.80 -29.84 6.26
C SER A 696 5.61 -30.41 5.47
N GLU A 697 4.55 -30.84 6.15
CA GLU A 697 3.29 -31.24 5.51
C GLU A 697 2.75 -30.16 4.56
N ALA A 698 2.80 -28.88 4.96
CA ALA A 698 2.32 -27.75 4.17
C ALA A 698 3.17 -27.48 2.93
N THR A 699 4.49 -27.70 2.98
CA THR A 699 5.36 -27.58 1.80
C THR A 699 5.25 -28.80 0.89
N ALA A 700 5.04 -30.00 1.43
CA ALA A 700 4.71 -31.21 0.67
C ALA A 700 3.36 -31.07 -0.08
N GLU A 701 2.34 -30.46 0.54
CA GLU A 701 1.08 -30.10 -0.13
C GLU A 701 1.25 -28.94 -1.13
N GLY A 702 2.21 -28.04 -0.90
CA GLY A 702 2.60 -27.02 -1.87
C GLY A 702 3.20 -27.64 -3.14
N VAL A 703 4.10 -28.63 -2.97
CA VAL A 703 4.76 -29.35 -4.07
C VAL A 703 3.78 -30.22 -4.83
N SER A 704 2.84 -30.93 -4.17
CA SER A 704 1.85 -31.78 -4.84
C SER A 704 0.95 -31.01 -5.83
N ARG A 705 0.79 -29.70 -5.64
CA ARG A 705 -0.01 -28.81 -6.49
C ARG A 705 0.75 -28.27 -7.71
N ILE A 706 1.98 -28.70 -7.97
CA ILE A 706 2.75 -28.36 -9.18
C ILE A 706 2.41 -29.38 -10.29
N GLU A 707 1.15 -29.34 -10.74
CA GLU A 707 0.55 -30.27 -11.73
C GLU A 707 1.30 -30.35 -13.08
N THR A 708 2.15 -29.37 -13.39
CA THR A 708 2.91 -29.27 -14.65
C THR A 708 4.22 -30.07 -14.69
N LEU A 709 4.60 -30.74 -13.59
CA LEU A 709 5.86 -31.48 -13.52
C LEU A 709 5.87 -32.74 -14.41
N THR A 710 7.02 -32.94 -15.04
CA THR A 710 7.42 -34.08 -15.88
C THR A 710 8.63 -34.81 -15.26
N LEU A 711 9.51 -34.08 -14.56
CA LEU A 711 10.60 -34.63 -13.76
C LEU A 711 10.60 -33.98 -12.38
N LEU A 712 10.65 -34.79 -11.33
CA LEU A 712 10.85 -34.35 -9.95
C LEU A 712 12.03 -35.12 -9.34
N ASN A 713 13.14 -34.41 -9.08
CA ASN A 713 14.29 -34.93 -8.36
C ASN A 713 14.49 -34.11 -7.07
N LEU A 714 14.38 -34.78 -5.92
CA LEU A 714 14.68 -34.22 -4.59
C LEU A 714 15.66 -35.13 -3.82
N ALA A 715 16.51 -35.87 -4.53
CA ALA A 715 17.46 -36.81 -3.96
C ALA A 715 18.52 -36.14 -3.06
N ASN A 716 19.17 -36.94 -2.20
CA ASN A 716 20.19 -36.47 -1.25
C ASN A 716 19.70 -35.35 -0.30
N ASN A 717 18.44 -35.39 0.13
CA ASN A 717 17.86 -34.42 1.07
C ASN A 717 17.17 -35.12 2.25
N PRO A 718 17.21 -34.57 3.48
CA PRO A 718 16.55 -35.16 4.65
C PRO A 718 15.02 -34.96 4.66
N LEU A 719 14.34 -35.17 3.54
CA LEU A 719 12.93 -34.78 3.31
C LEU A 719 12.00 -35.23 4.42
N THR A 720 12.13 -36.49 4.86
CA THR A 720 11.36 -37.17 5.92
C THR A 720 9.86 -37.33 5.63
N VAL A 721 9.25 -36.43 4.85
CA VAL A 721 7.88 -36.48 4.32
C VAL A 721 7.95 -36.43 2.79
N ALA A 722 7.35 -37.42 2.12
CA ALA A 722 7.21 -37.40 0.66
C ALA A 722 6.00 -36.53 0.23
N PRO A 723 6.08 -35.78 -0.88
CA PRO A 723 4.92 -35.12 -1.46
C PRO A 723 3.93 -36.16 -2.03
N HIS A 724 2.63 -35.85 -2.02
CA HIS A 724 1.66 -36.59 -2.81
C HIS A 724 1.90 -36.32 -4.29
N VAL A 725 2.11 -37.35 -5.10
CA VAL A 725 2.46 -37.19 -6.52
C VAL A 725 1.27 -37.34 -7.46
N GLY A 726 0.14 -37.90 -7.01
CA GLY A 726 -1.04 -38.22 -7.82
C GLY A 726 -1.85 -37.06 -8.43
N PHE A 727 -1.31 -35.83 -8.44
CA PHE A 727 -1.79 -34.71 -9.24
C PHE A 727 -0.84 -34.35 -10.40
N MET A 728 0.41 -34.79 -10.36
CA MET A 728 1.46 -34.56 -11.37
C MET A 728 1.28 -35.51 -12.56
N THR A 729 0.11 -35.51 -13.19
CA THR A 729 -0.30 -36.58 -14.13
C THR A 729 0.61 -36.79 -15.35
N GLY A 730 1.48 -35.84 -15.70
CA GLY A 730 2.50 -35.96 -16.75
C GLY A 730 3.92 -36.30 -16.24
N LEU A 731 4.08 -36.74 -14.99
CA LEU A 731 5.38 -37.07 -14.40
C LEU A 731 5.95 -38.36 -15.00
N THR A 732 7.06 -38.26 -15.74
CA THR A 732 7.78 -39.39 -16.34
C THR A 732 8.91 -39.91 -15.45
N GLU A 733 9.51 -39.05 -14.63
CA GLU A 733 10.66 -39.38 -13.79
C GLU A 733 10.52 -38.82 -12.37
N LEU A 734 10.66 -39.70 -11.37
CA LEU A 734 10.63 -39.39 -9.95
C LEU A 734 11.90 -39.93 -9.26
N MET A 735 12.77 -39.01 -8.86
CA MET A 735 14.05 -39.33 -8.23
C MET A 735 14.04 -38.86 -6.76
N LEU A 736 14.03 -39.82 -5.84
CA LEU A 736 13.93 -39.63 -4.40
C LEU A 736 14.90 -40.59 -3.67
N TYR A 737 16.03 -40.93 -4.27
CA TYR A 737 17.06 -41.75 -3.63
C TYR A 737 17.79 -40.95 -2.53
N ASN A 738 18.24 -41.64 -1.48
CA ASN A 738 18.88 -41.02 -0.31
C ASN A 738 18.07 -39.83 0.27
N ALA A 739 16.77 -40.02 0.47
CA ALA A 739 15.81 -38.96 0.83
C ALA A 739 15.21 -39.08 2.25
N ASN A 740 15.73 -39.99 3.08
CA ASN A 740 15.25 -40.32 4.44
C ASN A 740 13.74 -40.68 4.51
N LEU A 741 13.16 -41.24 3.44
CA LEU A 741 11.75 -41.64 3.38
C LEU A 741 11.49 -42.96 4.11
N SER A 742 10.32 -43.10 4.73
CA SER A 742 9.89 -44.30 5.48
C SER A 742 8.81 -45.13 4.80
N SER A 743 8.18 -44.58 3.74
CA SER A 743 7.17 -45.21 2.89
C SER A 743 7.22 -44.60 1.48
N LEU A 744 6.54 -45.23 0.52
CA LEU A 744 6.42 -44.69 -0.83
C LEU A 744 5.62 -43.36 -0.88
N PRO A 745 5.87 -42.49 -1.88
CA PRO A 745 4.99 -41.38 -2.22
C PRO A 745 3.57 -41.90 -2.56
N SER A 746 2.53 -41.23 -2.06
CA SER A 746 1.15 -41.61 -2.34
C SER A 746 0.66 -41.04 -3.67
N GLY A 747 -0.28 -41.73 -4.32
CA GLY A 747 -0.86 -41.32 -5.60
C GLY A 747 -0.10 -41.80 -6.84
N ILE A 748 0.85 -42.73 -6.68
CA ILE A 748 1.62 -43.32 -7.80
C ILE A 748 0.75 -44.16 -8.75
N ASP A 749 -0.39 -44.67 -8.26
CA ASP A 749 -1.46 -45.32 -9.03
C ASP A 749 -1.99 -44.48 -10.21
N ARG A 750 -1.81 -43.16 -10.16
CA ARG A 750 -2.37 -42.20 -11.13
C ARG A 750 -1.40 -41.77 -12.21
N LEU A 751 -0.13 -42.18 -12.11
CA LEU A 751 0.95 -41.68 -12.94
C LEU A 751 1.20 -42.59 -14.14
N GLY A 752 0.23 -42.64 -15.06
CA GLY A 752 0.28 -43.53 -16.23
C GLY A 752 1.43 -43.27 -17.23
N ASP A 753 2.05 -42.09 -17.18
CA ASP A 753 3.23 -41.72 -17.97
C ASP A 753 4.57 -41.97 -17.22
N LEU A 754 4.54 -42.41 -15.94
CA LEU A 754 5.74 -42.62 -15.13
C LEU A 754 6.55 -43.81 -15.62
N ARG A 755 7.87 -43.59 -15.78
CA ARG A 755 8.83 -44.58 -16.28
C ARG A 755 9.97 -44.90 -15.32
N VAL A 756 10.33 -43.97 -14.44
CA VAL A 756 11.41 -44.17 -13.46
C VAL A 756 10.95 -43.66 -12.10
N MET A 757 11.00 -44.53 -11.10
CA MET A 757 10.83 -44.22 -9.68
C MET A 757 12.05 -44.72 -8.91
N ALA A 758 13.02 -43.83 -8.69
CA ALA A 758 14.25 -44.13 -7.95
C ALA A 758 14.06 -43.79 -6.46
N LEU A 759 14.04 -44.81 -5.60
CA LEU A 759 13.80 -44.73 -4.15
C LEU A 759 14.93 -45.43 -3.35
N GLN A 760 16.08 -45.69 -3.96
CA GLN A 760 17.23 -46.34 -3.34
C GLN A 760 17.72 -45.60 -2.09
N ASP A 761 18.40 -46.31 -1.18
CA ASP A 761 19.08 -45.72 -0.01
C ASP A 761 18.13 -44.92 0.92
N ASN A 762 16.89 -45.39 1.07
CA ASN A 762 15.91 -44.83 2.00
C ASN A 762 15.64 -45.78 3.18
N ASN A 763 14.75 -45.37 4.09
CA ASN A 763 14.34 -46.13 5.26
C ASN A 763 12.94 -46.78 5.06
N ILE A 764 12.58 -47.10 3.80
CA ILE A 764 11.26 -47.65 3.44
C ILE A 764 11.14 -49.07 3.98
N SER A 765 10.06 -49.33 4.73
CA SER A 765 9.76 -50.66 5.27
C SER A 765 8.43 -51.24 4.78
N ASP A 766 7.43 -50.39 4.56
CA ASP A 766 6.16 -50.72 3.88
C ASP A 766 6.09 -50.00 2.52
N VAL A 767 5.69 -50.75 1.49
CA VAL A 767 5.48 -50.25 0.12
C VAL A 767 4.02 -49.86 -0.17
N GLY A 768 3.13 -49.98 0.82
CA GLY A 768 1.77 -49.42 0.77
C GLY A 768 0.79 -50.24 -0.06
N GLY A 769 -0.28 -49.59 -0.55
CA GLY A 769 -1.24 -50.17 -1.49
C GLY A 769 -0.92 -49.80 -2.93
N ASP A 770 -0.74 -48.50 -3.16
CA ASP A 770 -0.69 -47.80 -4.46
C ASP A 770 0.23 -48.47 -5.50
N LEU A 771 1.37 -49.04 -5.07
CA LEU A 771 2.34 -49.73 -5.95
C LEU A 771 1.70 -50.92 -6.70
N PHE A 772 0.72 -51.59 -6.09
CA PHE A 772 0.08 -52.79 -6.62
C PHE A 772 -1.16 -52.51 -7.45
N ASP A 773 -1.66 -51.26 -7.41
CA ASP A 773 -2.74 -50.76 -8.28
C ASP A 773 -2.21 -50.25 -9.63
N ILE A 774 -0.88 -50.12 -9.79
CA ILE A 774 -0.22 -49.79 -11.06
C ILE A 774 -0.40 -50.94 -12.07
N PRO A 775 -0.82 -50.67 -13.32
CA PRO A 775 -0.90 -51.68 -14.37
C PRO A 775 0.46 -52.33 -14.66
N ASP A 776 0.52 -53.66 -14.59
CA ASP A 776 1.71 -54.48 -14.86
C ASP A 776 2.35 -54.22 -16.24
N THR A 777 1.53 -53.85 -17.21
CA THR A 777 1.91 -53.49 -18.60
C THR A 777 2.49 -52.08 -18.76
N GLN A 778 2.52 -51.26 -17.69
CA GLN A 778 3.16 -49.94 -17.70
C GLN A 778 4.69 -50.06 -17.74
N ASP A 779 5.32 -49.24 -18.57
CA ASP A 779 6.76 -49.22 -18.83
C ASP A 779 7.50 -48.46 -17.72
N LEU A 780 7.57 -49.06 -16.52
CA LEU A 780 7.99 -48.44 -15.26
C LEU A 780 9.09 -49.23 -14.54
N TYR A 781 10.22 -48.57 -14.28
CA TYR A 781 11.29 -49.03 -13.41
C TYR A 781 11.14 -48.49 -11.98
N VAL A 782 11.21 -49.37 -10.98
CA VAL A 782 11.12 -49.03 -9.54
C VAL A 782 12.36 -49.51 -8.80
N GLY A 783 13.24 -48.58 -8.41
CA GLY A 783 14.47 -48.89 -7.67
C GLY A 783 14.29 -48.78 -6.17
N LEU A 784 14.36 -49.90 -5.44
CA LEU A 784 14.19 -50.00 -3.98
C LEU A 784 15.43 -50.57 -3.25
N LEU A 785 16.59 -50.64 -3.91
CA LEU A 785 17.85 -51.04 -3.28
C LEU A 785 18.11 -50.33 -1.94
N ASN A 786 18.81 -51.00 -1.03
CA ASN A 786 19.26 -50.47 0.25
C ASN A 786 18.14 -49.90 1.15
N ASN A 787 16.92 -50.42 1.02
CA ASN A 787 15.79 -50.13 1.91
C ASN A 787 15.52 -51.28 2.90
N PRO A 788 15.13 -51.00 4.16
CA PRO A 788 14.76 -52.02 5.16
C PRO A 788 13.34 -52.58 4.94
N LEU A 789 13.08 -53.09 3.73
CA LEU A 789 11.79 -53.67 3.33
C LEU A 789 11.38 -54.82 4.26
N SER A 790 10.14 -54.77 4.75
CA SER A 790 9.62 -55.85 5.60
C SER A 790 9.40 -57.15 4.81
N ASP A 791 9.41 -58.30 5.50
CA ASP A 791 9.01 -59.59 4.91
C ASP A 791 7.68 -59.52 4.14
N GLU A 792 6.73 -58.73 4.64
CA GLU A 792 5.40 -58.63 4.06
C GLU A 792 5.40 -57.79 2.79
N SER A 793 6.19 -56.71 2.76
CA SER A 793 6.48 -55.94 1.54
C SER A 793 7.10 -56.85 0.47
N MET A 794 8.11 -57.64 0.85
CA MET A 794 8.77 -58.59 -0.07
C MET A 794 7.83 -59.70 -0.56
N ARG A 795 6.98 -60.27 0.31
CA ARG A 795 5.94 -61.23 -0.10
C ARG A 795 4.98 -60.62 -1.12
N ARG A 796 4.52 -59.38 -0.90
CA ARG A 796 3.56 -58.69 -1.77
C ARG A 796 4.18 -58.29 -3.11
N ILE A 797 5.44 -57.86 -3.13
CA ILE A 797 6.23 -57.62 -4.36
C ILE A 797 6.35 -58.92 -5.17
N ASN A 798 6.80 -60.01 -4.54
CA ASN A 798 6.94 -61.30 -5.23
C ASN A 798 5.59 -61.81 -5.75
N GLN A 799 4.51 -61.71 -4.94
CA GLN A 799 3.17 -62.09 -5.37
C GLN A 799 2.66 -61.25 -6.56
N TYR A 800 2.96 -59.95 -6.62
CA TYR A 800 2.60 -59.10 -7.75
C TYR A 800 3.35 -59.53 -9.03
N LEU A 801 4.66 -59.76 -8.93
CA LEU A 801 5.49 -60.19 -10.05
C LEU A 801 5.11 -61.61 -10.55
N GLU A 802 4.74 -62.54 -9.65
CA GLU A 802 4.26 -63.89 -9.99
C GLU A 802 2.88 -63.90 -10.66
N ASN A 803 1.98 -62.96 -10.31
CA ASN A 803 0.62 -62.88 -10.87
C ASN A 803 0.50 -61.92 -12.06
N SER A 804 1.59 -61.28 -12.47
CA SER A 804 1.63 -60.36 -13.62
C SER A 804 1.42 -61.10 -14.96
N SER A 805 0.98 -60.36 -15.98
CA SER A 805 0.79 -60.90 -17.33
C SER A 805 2.12 -61.13 -18.07
N MET A 806 2.07 -61.87 -19.18
CA MET A 806 3.21 -62.11 -20.06
C MET A 806 3.77 -60.83 -20.69
N ASP A 807 2.95 -59.77 -20.77
CA ASP A 807 3.30 -58.47 -21.34
C ASP A 807 3.77 -57.45 -20.27
N ARG A 808 4.09 -57.91 -19.05
CA ARG A 808 4.59 -57.07 -17.93
C ARG A 808 5.81 -56.25 -18.37
N LYS A 809 5.80 -54.97 -17.98
CA LYS A 809 6.95 -54.05 -18.08
C LYS A 809 7.31 -53.35 -16.77
N VAL A 810 6.46 -53.45 -15.73
CA VAL A 810 6.82 -52.95 -14.39
C VAL A 810 7.97 -53.77 -13.82
N GLU A 811 9.15 -53.18 -13.70
CA GLU A 811 10.36 -53.76 -13.11
C GLU A 811 10.57 -53.20 -11.69
N ILE A 812 10.87 -54.08 -10.73
CA ILE A 812 11.10 -53.71 -9.32
C ILE A 812 12.43 -54.30 -8.87
N GLN A 813 13.41 -53.44 -8.57
CA GLN A 813 14.76 -53.83 -8.14
C GLN A 813 14.90 -53.69 -6.62
N THR A 814 14.93 -54.80 -5.89
CA THR A 814 15.12 -54.84 -4.42
C THR A 814 16.51 -55.31 -3.99
N GLU A 815 17.24 -56.02 -4.86
CA GLU A 815 18.57 -56.57 -4.60
C GLU A 815 19.51 -56.23 -5.78
N GLU A 816 20.83 -56.18 -5.54
CA GLU A 816 21.80 -55.94 -6.62
C GLU A 816 21.74 -57.08 -7.64
N THR A 817 21.47 -56.75 -8.90
CA THR A 817 21.52 -57.69 -10.02
C THR A 817 22.96 -58.06 -10.32
N VAL A 818 23.47 -59.11 -9.68
CA VAL A 818 24.77 -59.72 -10.01
C VAL A 818 24.75 -60.14 -11.48
N SER A 819 25.48 -59.40 -12.31
CA SER A 819 25.58 -59.68 -13.74
C SER A 819 26.57 -60.83 -13.98
N ASP A 820 26.07 -62.07 -13.91
CA ASP A 820 26.78 -63.27 -14.37
C ASP A 820 26.93 -63.25 -15.92
N VAL A 821 27.83 -62.38 -16.39
CA VAL A 821 28.21 -62.22 -17.79
C VAL A 821 29.73 -62.13 -17.88
N ASP A 822 30.33 -62.80 -18.87
CA ASP A 822 31.75 -62.80 -19.22
C ASP A 822 32.74 -63.41 -18.21
N SER A 823 32.43 -64.64 -17.77
CA SER A 823 33.46 -65.64 -17.43
C SER A 823 33.88 -66.50 -18.64
N ASP A 824 33.86 -65.94 -19.85
CA ASP A 824 34.26 -66.60 -21.11
C ASP A 824 35.03 -65.61 -22.02
N SER A 825 36.34 -65.49 -21.82
CA SER A 825 37.27 -64.98 -22.84
C SER A 825 38.70 -65.47 -22.61
N GLU A 826 39.10 -66.35 -23.53
CA GLU A 826 40.34 -67.10 -23.62
C GLU A 826 41.63 -66.33 -23.28
N SER A 827 42.49 -66.97 -22.49
CA SER A 827 43.90 -66.58 -22.36
C SER A 827 44.63 -66.82 -23.69
N SER A 828 45.00 -65.75 -24.40
CA SER A 828 45.87 -65.81 -25.58
C SER A 828 47.02 -64.82 -25.49
N GLU A 829 48.21 -65.29 -25.87
CA GLU A 829 49.49 -64.68 -25.58
C GLU A 829 49.76 -63.43 -26.42
N SER A 830 50.27 -62.37 -25.80
CA SER A 830 51.27 -61.52 -26.45
C SER A 830 52.32 -61.08 -25.42
N GLY A 831 53.53 -61.61 -25.57
CA GLY A 831 54.63 -61.32 -24.64
C GLY A 831 55.40 -60.07 -25.03
N PHE A 832 55.82 -59.29 -24.03
CA PHE A 832 56.96 -58.40 -24.18
C PHE A 832 57.99 -58.70 -23.09
N SER A 833 59.23 -58.97 -23.50
CA SER A 833 60.29 -59.41 -22.60
C SER A 833 61.32 -58.30 -22.43
N THR A 834 61.35 -57.70 -21.25
CA THR A 834 62.50 -56.93 -20.74
C THR A 834 62.64 -57.16 -19.25
N GLY A 835 63.61 -57.98 -18.89
CA GLY A 835 64.29 -57.90 -17.59
C GLY A 835 65.79 -58.04 -17.83
N PRO A 836 66.58 -58.21 -16.77
CA PRO A 836 66.31 -57.87 -15.37
C PRO A 836 67.27 -56.74 -14.90
N ASP A 837 67.14 -56.32 -13.64
CA ASP A 837 68.32 -56.16 -12.78
C ASP A 837 67.88 -56.25 -11.31
N SER A 838 68.83 -56.55 -10.42
CA SER A 838 68.58 -56.88 -9.02
C SER A 838 69.59 -56.23 -8.07
N ASP A 839 69.08 -55.51 -7.06
CA ASP A 839 69.65 -55.34 -5.71
C ASP A 839 68.55 -54.80 -4.77
#